data_AF-A0A1V5ZF22-F1
#
_entry.id   AF-A0A1V5ZF22-F1
#
_cell.length_a   1.000
_cell.length_b   1.000
_cell.length_c   1.000
_cell.angle_alpha   90.00
_cell.angle_beta   90.00
_cell.angle_gamma   90.00
#
_symmetry.space_group_name_H-M   'P 1'
#
loop_
_entity.id
_entity.type
_entity.pdbx_description
1 polymer ?
#
loop_
_entity_poly.entity_id
_entity_poly.type
_entity_poly.pdbx_seq_one_letter_code
_entity_poly.pdbx_strand_id
1 'polypeptide(L)'
;MESSNKATEEVKHIALSTRRQLADRARRLMSARVRADSFQTTWNEPRLRSKSLEELNAAVRGNLGKPEVFASDALLGKIVALARIFGEKLLAEVYPPALPEREKATDDIASLLNEREFDVSALKGVCGSYEDIGTIGRMAQELSERATRENWTAEESDAAFDKLADFAEFVSTIHALEISLADRQRDPDEVDAPSLWRQLASYFAETLNDHFYEYRPWAYSRGVGFQRYTGDRLYALANRHFAWLYRYLRHLIVTRTEVRYLTPVQQDLLIGRISEAGVVVAIGASGDTEEEKRWRAFNQLREMAFIRNDGFPLPPTFDGFDPALIDADNRANIVSMHPVGRTHVSRLVAEGPTLARELVVAGQPAANVILTRSVRVDCDSVLVDDGHLYVDRQTYVQALRDNWGLSETGAHALAERDVGPKGVRIAVRFSRPVRAAVVLPMHGNPVYDGGHLERLGLPYSVQSRFHTWTTYDKAKYPDIFTPETGVRIPAEIDWLHEWTVAGEEEEIKRQIRSGKPGTDYCGLQPFSEKYGIVMVKDAAESGGRGQKPFPLRTAFGSLNEETLSEAVDFLYQISLVHNVSVQEVVLSSPETWATEEFLERFVDRQVTEWYRPITRDRQPATPLFGSLRVIASTDRPLAEDRYHHWHMSHRISLNSTQLITNVGRGGTLDLLRPEDIRPEYRDTILAALDDAARRTMEAMAAYEAKAGARYTLETGLPIGRDASGVSYGVPRYLMLDFLLRPVFHRKGDVVETVPRVDEKGDRVGTVFMLRDGNEVFEGEIVDWEVILIEPNIGIGLWDRVAIREEELERKRAEATGQPMDWDRVGENARVVLRDLTRAGIDYLEAKRHGGA
;
A
#
# COMPACT_ATOMS: atom_id res chain seq x y z
N MET A 1 -32.87 -34.60 -36.70
CA MET A 1 -31.43 -34.91 -36.84
C MET A 1 -30.50 -33.74 -36.44
N GLU A 2 -31.01 -32.59 -35.98
CA GLU A 2 -30.15 -31.45 -35.58
C GLU A 2 -29.76 -31.40 -34.08
N SER A 3 -30.43 -32.15 -33.20
CA SER A 3 -30.11 -32.17 -31.76
C SER A 3 -28.94 -33.11 -31.38
N SER A 4 -28.58 -34.06 -32.26
CA SER A 4 -27.49 -35.02 -32.01
C SER A 4 -26.10 -34.43 -32.29
N ASN A 5 -25.99 -33.45 -33.21
CA ASN A 5 -24.69 -32.88 -33.59
C ASN A 5 -24.17 -31.88 -32.54
N LYS A 6 -25.04 -31.10 -31.89
CA LYS A 6 -24.64 -30.19 -30.79
C LYS A 6 -24.10 -30.93 -29.56
N ALA A 7 -24.77 -32.01 -29.14
CA ALA A 7 -24.31 -32.84 -28.03
C ALA A 7 -22.98 -33.54 -28.34
N THR A 8 -22.73 -33.91 -29.60
CA THR A 8 -21.47 -34.55 -30.03
C THR A 8 -20.32 -33.55 -30.11
N GLU A 9 -20.58 -32.29 -30.47
CA GLU A 9 -19.58 -31.22 -30.43
C GLU A 9 -19.24 -30.78 -29.00
N GLU A 10 -20.24 -30.64 -28.12
CA GLU A 10 -20.00 -30.35 -26.70
C GLU A 10 -19.20 -31.47 -26.02
N VAL A 11 -19.52 -32.74 -26.29
CA VAL A 11 -18.76 -33.88 -25.76
C VAL A 11 -17.33 -33.91 -26.30
N LYS A 12 -17.09 -33.54 -27.57
CA LYS A 12 -15.73 -33.40 -28.12
C LYS A 12 -14.97 -32.24 -27.48
N HIS A 13 -15.63 -31.11 -27.25
CA HIS A 13 -15.02 -29.92 -26.65
C HIS A 13 -14.67 -30.16 -25.17
N ILE A 14 -15.54 -30.85 -24.42
CA ILE A 14 -15.31 -31.29 -23.03
C ILE A 14 -14.23 -32.38 -22.97
N ALA A 15 -14.20 -33.33 -23.90
CA ALA A 15 -13.14 -34.34 -23.96
C ALA A 15 -11.77 -33.72 -24.31
N LEU A 16 -11.72 -32.74 -25.21
CA LEU A 16 -10.51 -32.01 -25.56
C LEU A 16 -10.02 -31.12 -24.40
N SER A 17 -10.93 -30.43 -23.70
CA SER A 17 -10.58 -29.62 -22.52
C SER A 17 -10.09 -30.51 -21.36
N THR A 18 -10.77 -31.62 -21.09
CA THR A 18 -10.38 -32.59 -20.06
C THR A 18 -9.03 -33.23 -20.38
N ARG A 19 -8.78 -33.57 -21.66
CA ARG A 19 -7.48 -34.13 -22.10
C ARG A 19 -6.36 -33.10 -21.98
N ARG A 20 -6.62 -31.82 -22.26
CA ARG A 20 -5.67 -30.72 -22.00
C ARG A 20 -5.38 -30.57 -20.51
N GLN A 21 -6.41 -30.58 -19.66
CA GLN A 21 -6.24 -30.49 -18.20
C GLN A 21 -5.46 -31.68 -17.62
N LEU A 22 -5.73 -32.90 -18.08
CA LEU A 22 -4.98 -34.10 -17.67
C LEU A 22 -3.53 -34.06 -18.16
N ALA A 23 -3.28 -33.59 -19.38
CA ALA A 23 -1.93 -33.42 -19.90
C ALA A 23 -1.15 -32.34 -19.13
N ASP A 24 -1.80 -31.23 -18.75
CA ASP A 24 -1.20 -30.19 -17.91
C ASP A 24 -0.88 -30.71 -16.50
N ARG A 25 -1.79 -31.48 -15.90
CA ARG A 25 -1.56 -32.13 -14.59
C ARG A 25 -0.41 -33.14 -14.64
N ALA A 26 -0.36 -33.97 -15.68
CA ALA A 26 0.72 -34.94 -15.88
C ALA A 26 2.07 -34.25 -16.09
N ARG A 27 2.12 -33.16 -16.87
CA ARG A 27 3.32 -32.34 -17.05
C ARG A 27 3.80 -31.75 -15.72
N ARG A 28 2.90 -31.15 -14.92
CA ARG A 28 3.25 -30.61 -13.60
C ARG A 28 3.84 -31.67 -12.67
N LEU A 29 3.25 -32.87 -12.62
CA LEU A 29 3.75 -33.98 -11.81
C LEU A 29 5.14 -34.46 -12.26
N MET A 30 5.37 -34.55 -13.58
CA MET A 30 6.69 -34.90 -14.11
C MET A 30 7.74 -33.83 -13.81
N SER A 31 7.41 -32.56 -14.02
CA SER A 31 8.27 -31.42 -13.70
C SER A 31 8.66 -31.40 -12.22
N ALA A 32 7.69 -31.58 -11.32
CA ALA A 32 7.92 -31.65 -9.88
C ALA A 32 8.87 -32.81 -9.50
N ARG A 33 8.70 -33.98 -10.13
CA ARG A 33 9.57 -35.14 -9.90
C ARG A 33 11.00 -34.89 -10.38
N VAL A 34 11.18 -34.40 -11.60
CA VAL A 34 12.51 -34.10 -12.18
C VAL A 34 13.25 -33.07 -11.32
N ARG A 35 12.52 -32.07 -10.80
CA ARG A 35 13.06 -31.09 -9.87
C ARG A 35 13.49 -31.74 -8.55
N ALA A 36 12.63 -32.54 -7.93
CA ALA A 36 12.93 -33.22 -6.67
C ALA A 36 14.14 -34.16 -6.78
N ASP A 37 14.23 -34.94 -7.87
CA ASP A 37 15.35 -35.85 -8.12
C ASP A 37 16.68 -35.07 -8.26
N SER A 38 16.67 -33.95 -8.99
CA SER A 38 17.84 -33.08 -9.15
C SER A 38 18.23 -32.36 -7.85
N PHE A 39 17.24 -31.88 -7.09
CA PHE A 39 17.44 -31.32 -5.75
C PHE A 39 18.13 -32.33 -4.85
N GLN A 40 17.60 -33.55 -4.73
CA GLN A 40 18.15 -34.58 -3.86
C GLN A 40 19.55 -35.01 -4.28
N THR A 41 19.80 -35.12 -5.58
CA THR A 41 21.15 -35.44 -6.11
C THR A 41 22.17 -34.38 -5.69
N THR A 42 21.80 -33.10 -5.80
CA THR A 42 22.68 -31.98 -5.44
C THR A 42 22.82 -31.85 -3.93
N TRP A 43 21.71 -31.94 -3.19
CA TRP A 43 21.65 -31.80 -1.74
C TRP A 43 22.55 -32.80 -1.00
N ASN A 44 22.58 -34.04 -1.50
CA ASN A 44 23.36 -35.13 -0.94
C ASN A 44 24.82 -35.15 -1.40
N GLU A 45 25.27 -34.18 -2.22
CA GLU A 45 26.67 -34.09 -2.66
C GLU A 45 27.58 -33.60 -1.51
N PRO A 46 28.42 -34.46 -0.90
CA PRO A 46 29.14 -34.11 0.32
C PRO A 46 30.15 -32.97 0.12
N ARG A 47 30.71 -32.86 -1.10
CA ARG A 47 31.69 -31.83 -1.47
C ARG A 47 31.11 -30.41 -1.44
N LEU A 48 29.80 -30.23 -1.55
CA LEU A 48 29.19 -28.91 -1.50
C LEU A 48 29.23 -28.32 -0.08
N ARG A 49 29.17 -29.15 0.97
CA ARG A 49 29.22 -28.68 2.36
C ARG A 49 30.58 -28.11 2.75
N SER A 50 31.66 -28.55 2.08
CA SER A 50 33.01 -28.02 2.29
C SER A 50 33.32 -26.73 1.51
N LYS A 51 32.51 -26.36 0.51
CA LYS A 51 32.76 -25.17 -0.33
C LYS A 51 32.58 -23.87 0.45
N SER A 52 33.37 -22.84 0.14
CA SER A 52 33.16 -21.50 0.71
C SER A 52 31.84 -20.87 0.24
N LEU A 53 31.39 -19.81 0.90
CA LEU A 53 30.20 -19.06 0.45
C LEU A 53 30.42 -18.49 -0.96
N GLU A 54 31.61 -18.00 -1.27
CA GLU A 54 31.96 -17.46 -2.59
C GLU A 54 31.89 -18.55 -3.68
N GLU A 55 32.38 -19.76 -3.39
CA GLU A 55 32.27 -20.90 -4.31
C GLU A 55 30.82 -21.37 -4.51
N LEU A 56 30.01 -21.33 -3.45
CA LEU A 56 28.58 -21.65 -3.53
C LEU A 56 27.81 -20.58 -4.31
N ASN A 57 28.10 -19.30 -4.09
CA ASN A 57 27.53 -18.19 -4.86
C ASN A 57 27.83 -18.35 -6.36
N ALA A 58 29.10 -18.57 -6.70
CA ALA A 58 29.51 -18.81 -8.08
C ALA A 58 28.82 -20.04 -8.68
N ALA A 59 28.60 -21.10 -7.89
CA ALA A 59 27.86 -22.27 -8.33
C ALA A 59 26.38 -21.96 -8.62
N VAL A 60 25.69 -21.22 -7.75
CA VAL A 60 24.30 -20.78 -8.00
C VAL A 60 24.24 -19.95 -9.28
N ARG A 61 25.04 -18.88 -9.37
CA ARG A 61 25.06 -17.96 -10.52
C ARG A 61 25.43 -18.67 -11.82
N GLY A 62 26.39 -19.60 -11.80
CA GLY A 62 26.77 -20.40 -12.95
C GLY A 62 25.65 -21.33 -13.45
N ASN A 63 24.81 -21.86 -12.55
CA ASN A 63 23.67 -22.70 -12.92
C ASN A 63 22.44 -21.88 -13.33
N LEU A 64 22.32 -20.60 -12.99
CA LEU A 64 21.28 -19.72 -13.55
C LEU A 64 21.42 -19.56 -15.08
N GLY A 65 22.65 -19.55 -15.59
CA GLY A 65 22.91 -19.44 -17.02
C GLY A 65 22.53 -18.09 -17.62
N LYS A 66 22.16 -18.07 -18.90
CA LYS A 66 21.75 -16.84 -19.59
C LYS A 66 20.29 -16.50 -19.25
N PRO A 67 19.96 -15.25 -18.87
CA PRO A 67 18.60 -14.88 -18.47
C PRO A 67 17.57 -14.96 -19.62
N GLU A 68 18.00 -14.96 -20.88
CA GLU A 68 17.15 -15.17 -22.06
C GLU A 68 16.88 -16.65 -22.35
N VAL A 69 17.47 -17.56 -21.57
CA VAL A 69 17.29 -19.01 -21.71
C VAL A 69 16.56 -19.51 -20.47
N PHE A 70 15.31 -19.91 -20.63
CA PHE A 70 14.51 -20.44 -19.53
C PHE A 70 15.14 -21.72 -18.96
N ALA A 71 15.45 -21.70 -17.65
CA ALA A 71 16.01 -22.85 -16.94
C ALA A 71 15.14 -24.10 -17.09
N SER A 72 15.74 -25.29 -17.10
CA SER A 72 14.98 -26.54 -17.04
C SER A 72 14.53 -26.85 -15.60
N ASP A 73 13.59 -27.78 -15.43
CA ASP A 73 13.09 -28.15 -14.09
C ASP A 73 14.18 -28.83 -13.25
N ALA A 74 15.06 -29.61 -13.90
CA ALA A 74 16.23 -30.18 -13.25
C ALA A 74 17.21 -29.08 -12.78
N LEU A 75 17.43 -28.04 -13.60
CA LEU A 75 18.31 -26.94 -13.24
C LEU A 75 17.75 -26.14 -12.07
N LEU A 76 16.43 -25.91 -12.04
CA LEU A 76 15.76 -25.28 -10.91
C LEU A 76 15.96 -26.09 -9.62
N GLY A 77 15.76 -27.41 -9.64
CA GLY A 77 15.98 -28.26 -8.46
C GLY A 77 17.42 -28.16 -7.92
N LYS A 78 18.40 -28.08 -8.83
CA LYS A 78 19.81 -27.86 -8.47
C LYS A 78 20.07 -26.48 -7.87
N ILE A 79 19.49 -25.43 -8.44
CA ILE A 79 19.61 -24.05 -7.94
C ILE A 79 19.02 -23.95 -6.52
N VAL A 80 17.83 -24.53 -6.29
CA VAL A 80 17.19 -24.51 -4.96
C VAL A 80 18.06 -25.22 -3.92
N ALA A 81 18.63 -26.38 -4.24
CA ALA A 81 19.54 -27.10 -3.34
C ALA A 81 20.80 -26.27 -3.01
N LEU A 82 21.43 -25.65 -4.02
CA LEU A 82 22.61 -24.81 -3.82
C LEU A 82 22.31 -23.56 -2.99
N ALA A 83 21.18 -22.89 -3.24
CA ALA A 83 20.74 -21.73 -2.48
C ALA A 83 20.44 -22.08 -1.01
N ARG A 84 19.85 -23.25 -0.75
CA ARG A 84 19.64 -23.73 0.62
C ARG A 84 20.95 -24.01 1.35
N ILE A 85 21.90 -24.69 0.69
CA ILE A 85 23.24 -24.95 1.28
C ILE A 85 23.95 -23.62 1.58
N PHE A 86 23.84 -22.63 0.68
CA PHE A 86 24.37 -21.29 0.91
C PHE A 86 23.73 -20.62 2.13
N GLY A 87 22.39 -20.61 2.22
CA GLY A 87 21.65 -20.00 3.32
C GLY A 87 21.97 -20.63 4.68
N GLU A 88 21.98 -21.97 4.77
CA GLU A 88 22.34 -22.70 6.00
C GLU A 88 23.80 -22.44 6.42
N LYS A 89 24.72 -22.32 5.46
CA LYS A 89 26.12 -22.01 5.74
C LYS A 89 26.29 -20.56 6.22
N LEU A 90 25.62 -19.61 5.57
CA LEU A 90 25.63 -18.21 5.97
C LEU A 90 25.04 -18.04 7.37
N LEU A 91 23.94 -18.74 7.68
CA LEU A 91 23.34 -18.75 9.01
C LEU A 91 24.33 -19.25 10.08
N ALA A 92 25.12 -20.26 9.77
CA ALA A 92 26.15 -20.78 10.66
C ALA A 92 27.34 -19.84 10.86
N GLU A 93 27.64 -18.96 9.90
CA GLU A 93 28.67 -17.91 10.02
C GLU A 93 28.18 -16.69 10.83
N VAL A 94 26.88 -16.40 10.78
CA VAL A 94 26.25 -15.29 11.52
C VAL A 94 25.98 -15.67 12.97
N TYR A 95 25.34 -16.82 13.23
CA TYR A 95 24.93 -17.23 14.58
C TYR A 95 25.83 -18.31 15.20
N PRO A 96 26.20 -18.16 16.49
CA PRO A 96 26.74 -19.25 17.30
C PRO A 96 25.83 -20.50 17.30
N PRO A 97 26.39 -21.72 17.49
CA PRO A 97 25.61 -22.96 17.41
C PRO A 97 24.50 -23.15 18.45
N ALA A 98 24.53 -22.41 19.56
CA ALA A 98 23.71 -22.66 20.75
C ALA A 98 22.49 -21.72 20.90
N LEU A 99 22.19 -20.89 19.90
CA LEU A 99 21.10 -19.93 19.95
C LEU A 99 19.78 -20.53 19.40
N PRO A 100 18.66 -20.53 20.16
CA PRO A 100 17.35 -20.99 19.68
C PRO A 100 16.89 -20.31 18.39
N GLU A 101 17.28 -19.06 18.17
CA GLU A 101 16.99 -18.28 16.95
C GLU A 101 17.55 -18.95 15.69
N ARG A 102 18.69 -19.65 15.82
CA ARG A 102 19.33 -20.37 14.72
C ARG A 102 18.54 -21.61 14.31
N GLU A 103 17.91 -22.31 15.25
CA GLU A 103 17.09 -23.49 14.97
C GLU A 103 15.85 -23.07 14.16
N LYS A 104 15.11 -22.08 14.66
CA LYS A 104 13.96 -21.50 13.95
C LYS A 104 14.34 -21.03 12.54
N ALA A 105 15.44 -20.30 12.40
CA ALA A 105 15.91 -19.82 11.11
C ALA A 105 16.27 -20.95 10.14
N THR A 106 16.80 -22.07 10.65
CA THR A 106 17.09 -23.25 9.83
C THR A 106 15.81 -23.87 9.30
N ASP A 107 14.78 -23.98 10.14
CA ASP A 107 13.47 -24.51 9.76
C ASP A 107 12.74 -23.62 8.76
N ASP A 108 12.81 -22.30 8.94
CA ASP A 108 12.24 -21.31 8.01
C ASP A 108 12.87 -21.45 6.61
N ILE A 109 14.21 -21.52 6.52
CA ILE A 109 14.94 -21.71 5.26
C ILE A 109 14.61 -23.06 4.63
N ALA A 110 14.57 -24.13 5.42
CA ALA A 110 14.27 -25.48 4.94
C ALA A 110 12.84 -25.62 4.41
N SER A 111 11.88 -24.94 5.04
CA SER A 111 10.48 -24.91 4.63
C SER A 111 10.31 -24.19 3.30
N LEU A 112 10.97 -23.05 3.14
CA LEU A 112 10.94 -22.27 1.90
C LEU A 112 11.65 -22.97 0.73
N LEU A 113 12.87 -23.46 0.97
CA LEU A 113 13.75 -24.04 -0.06
C LEU A 113 13.76 -25.57 0.01
N ASN A 114 12.60 -26.18 -0.24
CA ASN A 114 12.43 -27.63 -0.21
C ASN A 114 12.52 -28.27 -1.62
N GLU A 115 12.52 -29.60 -1.68
CA GLU A 115 12.63 -30.39 -2.91
C GLU A 115 11.37 -30.36 -3.80
N ARG A 116 10.23 -29.98 -3.22
CA ARG A 116 8.91 -29.97 -3.86
C ARG A 116 8.68 -28.60 -4.47
N GLU A 117 7.72 -27.84 -3.98
CA GLU A 117 7.34 -26.52 -4.52
C GLU A 117 7.80 -25.42 -3.58
N PHE A 118 8.13 -24.27 -4.18
CA PHE A 118 8.45 -23.07 -3.43
C PHE A 118 7.19 -22.60 -2.67
N ASP A 119 7.24 -22.64 -1.35
CA ASP A 119 6.10 -22.26 -0.52
C ASP A 119 6.09 -20.75 -0.29
N VAL A 120 5.26 -20.03 -1.03
CA VAL A 120 5.09 -18.57 -0.88
C VAL A 120 4.61 -18.20 0.53
N SER A 121 3.89 -19.08 1.24
CA SER A 121 3.49 -18.81 2.62
C SER A 121 4.67 -18.82 3.59
N ALA A 122 5.70 -19.64 3.31
CA ALA A 122 6.95 -19.69 4.08
C ALA A 122 7.89 -18.51 3.78
N LEU A 123 7.70 -17.81 2.65
CA LEU A 123 8.53 -16.66 2.26
C LEU A 123 8.57 -15.58 3.35
N LYS A 124 7.45 -15.36 4.04
CA LYS A 124 7.32 -14.38 5.13
C LYS A 124 8.19 -14.69 6.34
N GLY A 125 8.45 -15.97 6.63
CA GLY A 125 9.38 -16.38 7.69
C GLY A 125 10.82 -15.98 7.37
N VAL A 126 11.22 -16.04 6.10
CA VAL A 126 12.60 -15.77 5.66
C VAL A 126 12.82 -14.29 5.32
N CYS A 127 11.96 -13.69 4.50
CA CYS A 127 12.09 -12.30 4.03
C CYS A 127 11.39 -11.27 4.93
N GLY A 128 10.58 -11.73 5.89
CA GLY A 128 9.82 -10.88 6.81
C GLY A 128 8.40 -10.55 6.31
N SER A 129 7.58 -10.03 7.21
CA SER A 129 6.17 -9.67 7.03
C SER A 129 5.83 -8.37 7.79
N TYR A 130 4.56 -8.00 7.89
CA TYR A 130 4.13 -6.83 8.66
C TYR A 130 4.30 -6.97 10.18
N GLU A 131 4.40 -8.21 10.68
CA GLU A 131 4.44 -8.53 12.11
C GLU A 131 5.72 -9.28 12.53
N ASP A 132 6.51 -9.74 11.56
CA ASP A 132 7.78 -10.45 11.79
C ASP A 132 8.86 -9.85 10.89
N ILE A 133 10.05 -9.59 11.43
CA ILE A 133 11.20 -9.09 10.67
C ILE A 133 11.86 -10.14 9.75
N GLY A 134 11.57 -11.43 9.97
CA GLY A 134 12.07 -12.54 9.16
C GLY A 134 13.53 -12.94 9.42
N THR A 135 13.94 -14.12 8.95
CA THR A 135 15.30 -14.66 9.11
C THR A 135 16.38 -13.72 8.58
N ILE A 136 16.21 -13.17 7.38
CA ILE A 136 17.19 -12.26 6.77
C ILE A 136 17.32 -10.98 7.58
N GLY A 137 16.20 -10.41 8.06
CA GLY A 137 16.21 -9.21 8.90
C GLY A 137 16.94 -9.44 10.23
N ARG A 138 16.70 -10.59 10.89
CA ARG A 138 17.41 -10.97 12.13
C ARG A 138 18.91 -11.17 11.91
N MET A 139 19.29 -11.84 10.82
CA MET A 139 20.70 -12.02 10.46
C MET A 139 21.39 -10.67 10.18
N ALA A 140 20.69 -9.76 9.49
CA ALA A 140 21.20 -8.42 9.24
C ALA A 140 21.42 -7.63 10.54
N GLN A 141 20.52 -7.78 11.51
CA GLN A 141 20.65 -7.14 12.82
C GLN A 141 21.85 -7.67 13.61
N GLU A 142 22.03 -9.00 13.70
CA GLU A 142 23.20 -9.59 14.35
C GLU A 142 24.51 -9.14 13.68
N LEU A 143 24.53 -9.05 12.34
CA LEU A 143 25.70 -8.53 11.61
C LEU A 143 26.00 -7.07 11.97
N SER A 144 24.99 -6.22 12.13
CA SER A 144 25.17 -4.83 12.59
C SER A 144 25.70 -4.74 14.01
N GLU A 145 25.15 -5.53 14.93
CA GLU A 145 25.57 -5.58 16.33
C GLU A 145 27.00 -6.11 16.45
N ARG A 146 27.32 -7.18 15.71
CA ARG A 146 28.67 -7.74 15.63
C ARG A 146 29.66 -6.77 15.04
N ALA A 147 29.31 -6.08 13.95
CA ALA A 147 30.18 -5.07 13.34
C ALA A 147 30.56 -3.96 14.34
N THR A 148 29.61 -3.57 15.19
CA THR A 148 29.84 -2.60 16.27
C THR A 148 30.71 -3.19 17.37
N ARG A 149 30.39 -4.39 17.86
CA ARG A 149 31.13 -5.09 18.93
C ARG A 149 32.59 -5.40 18.54
N GLU A 150 32.84 -5.72 17.29
CA GLU A 150 34.14 -6.11 16.75
C GLU A 150 34.87 -4.96 16.02
N ASN A 151 34.28 -3.75 15.98
CA ASN A 151 34.83 -2.57 15.28
C ASN A 151 35.22 -2.83 13.81
N TRP A 152 34.32 -3.46 13.05
CA TRP A 152 34.55 -3.74 11.63
C TRP A 152 34.74 -2.45 10.81
N THR A 153 35.57 -2.51 9.77
CA THR A 153 35.64 -1.43 8.76
C THR A 153 34.37 -1.40 7.91
N ALA A 154 34.19 -0.29 7.17
CA ALA A 154 33.08 -0.17 6.23
C ALA A 154 33.10 -1.29 5.17
N GLU A 155 34.29 -1.64 4.67
CA GLU A 155 34.50 -2.69 3.68
C GLU A 155 34.21 -4.08 4.23
N GLU A 156 34.68 -4.40 5.44
CA GLU A 156 34.41 -5.69 6.10
C GLU A 156 32.90 -5.88 6.30
N SER A 157 32.24 -4.82 6.74
CA SER A 157 30.81 -4.83 6.93
C SER A 157 30.06 -4.92 5.59
N ASP A 158 30.43 -4.14 4.58
CA ASP A 158 29.81 -4.22 3.24
C ASP A 158 29.97 -5.63 2.62
N ALA A 159 31.12 -6.28 2.81
CA ALA A 159 31.34 -7.64 2.34
C ALA A 159 30.44 -8.68 3.04
N ALA A 160 30.17 -8.51 4.34
CA ALA A 160 29.25 -9.38 5.07
C ALA A 160 27.80 -9.18 4.61
N PHE A 161 27.37 -7.93 4.44
CA PHE A 161 26.04 -7.60 3.94
C PHE A 161 25.83 -8.02 2.47
N ASP A 162 26.88 -8.02 1.64
CA ASP A 162 26.81 -8.53 0.27
C ASP A 162 26.43 -10.01 0.21
N LYS A 163 26.98 -10.84 1.11
CA LYS A 163 26.64 -12.28 1.19
C LYS A 163 25.17 -12.47 1.58
N LEU A 164 24.65 -11.63 2.47
CA LEU A 164 23.24 -11.67 2.85
C LEU A 164 22.32 -11.17 1.72
N ALA A 165 22.78 -10.15 0.98
CA ALA A 165 22.08 -9.64 -0.20
C ALA A 165 22.04 -10.66 -1.35
N ASP A 166 23.10 -11.46 -1.54
CA ASP A 166 23.12 -12.60 -2.45
C ASP A 166 22.03 -13.62 -2.08
N PHE A 167 21.92 -13.99 -0.80
CA PHE A 167 20.89 -14.94 -0.37
C PHE A 167 19.48 -14.41 -0.62
N ALA A 168 19.23 -13.14 -0.31
CA ALA A 168 17.95 -12.48 -0.59
C ALA A 168 17.60 -12.49 -2.08
N GLU A 169 18.59 -12.27 -2.95
CA GLU A 169 18.40 -12.35 -4.40
C GLU A 169 18.12 -13.77 -4.87
N PHE A 170 18.82 -14.78 -4.35
CA PHE A 170 18.56 -16.18 -4.70
C PHE A 170 17.12 -16.59 -4.39
N VAL A 171 16.60 -16.20 -3.23
CA VAL A 171 15.20 -16.42 -2.86
C VAL A 171 14.26 -15.75 -3.87
N SER A 172 14.52 -14.48 -4.19
CA SER A 172 13.71 -13.71 -5.16
C SER A 172 13.77 -14.28 -6.58
N THR A 173 14.94 -14.80 -6.99
CA THR A 173 15.14 -15.40 -8.32
C THR A 173 14.48 -16.76 -8.42
N ILE A 174 14.57 -17.60 -7.38
CA ILE A 174 13.86 -18.89 -7.33
C ILE A 174 12.35 -18.67 -7.41
N HIS A 175 11.81 -17.68 -6.67
CA HIS A 175 10.39 -17.35 -6.73
C HIS A 175 9.96 -16.92 -8.14
N ALA A 176 10.74 -16.08 -8.83
CA ALA A 176 10.47 -15.68 -10.21
C ALA A 176 10.51 -16.86 -11.20
N LEU A 177 11.45 -17.78 -11.01
CA LEU A 177 11.53 -19.01 -11.81
C LEU A 177 10.33 -19.93 -11.57
N GLU A 178 9.80 -19.97 -10.34
CA GLU A 178 8.63 -20.76 -9.97
C GLU A 178 7.35 -20.24 -10.62
N ILE A 179 7.07 -18.93 -10.50
CA ILE A 179 5.84 -18.33 -11.04
C ILE A 179 5.78 -18.31 -12.58
N SER A 180 6.91 -18.53 -13.25
CA SER A 180 6.99 -18.55 -14.71
C SER A 180 7.06 -19.98 -15.28
N LEU A 181 7.09 -21.01 -14.44
CA LEU A 181 7.27 -22.41 -14.84
C LEU A 181 6.30 -22.84 -15.95
N ALA A 182 5.02 -22.53 -15.77
CA ALA A 182 3.96 -22.97 -16.66
C ALA A 182 4.04 -22.32 -18.06
N ASP A 183 4.48 -21.07 -18.12
CA ASP A 183 4.41 -20.24 -19.33
C ASP A 183 5.74 -20.16 -20.08
N ARG A 184 6.87 -20.35 -19.38
CA ARG A 184 8.21 -20.18 -19.97
C ARG A 184 8.54 -21.19 -21.08
N GLN A 185 7.95 -22.38 -21.05
CA GLN A 185 8.17 -23.45 -22.04
C GLN A 185 7.04 -23.56 -23.09
N ARG A 186 5.97 -22.78 -22.96
CA ARG A 186 4.85 -22.80 -23.91
C ARG A 186 5.21 -22.02 -25.18
N ASP A 187 4.50 -22.29 -26.26
CA ASP A 187 4.50 -21.40 -27.42
C ASP A 187 4.00 -20.01 -26.97
N PRO A 188 4.66 -18.89 -27.35
CA PRO A 188 4.19 -17.54 -26.99
C PRO A 188 2.70 -17.31 -27.26
N ASP A 189 2.16 -17.84 -28.35
CA ASP A 189 0.75 -17.66 -28.74
C ASP A 189 -0.22 -18.52 -27.92
N GLU A 190 0.28 -19.48 -27.15
CA GLU A 190 -0.49 -20.32 -26.23
C GLU A 190 -0.42 -19.84 -24.76
N VAL A 191 0.36 -18.80 -24.46
CA VAL A 191 0.47 -18.26 -23.09
C VAL A 191 -0.78 -17.48 -22.71
N ASP A 192 -1.32 -17.78 -21.53
CA ASP A 192 -2.37 -16.98 -20.89
C ASP A 192 -1.72 -15.74 -20.25
N ALA A 193 -1.53 -14.69 -21.07
CA ALA A 193 -0.91 -13.44 -20.62
C ALA A 193 -1.62 -12.81 -19.40
N PRO A 194 -2.96 -12.77 -19.31
CA PRO A 194 -3.66 -12.34 -18.09
C PRO A 194 -3.26 -13.12 -16.84
N SER A 195 -3.14 -14.45 -16.93
CA SER A 195 -2.67 -15.28 -15.81
C SER A 195 -1.22 -14.99 -15.45
N LEU A 196 -0.34 -14.80 -16.44
CA LEU A 196 1.06 -14.45 -16.20
C LEU A 196 1.21 -13.07 -15.53
N TRP A 197 0.45 -12.06 -15.95
CA TRP A 197 0.46 -10.75 -15.31
C TRP A 197 0.03 -10.81 -13.84
N ARG A 198 -0.99 -11.62 -13.52
CA ARG A 198 -1.42 -11.84 -12.13
C ARG A 198 -0.32 -12.48 -11.29
N GLN A 199 0.36 -13.48 -11.84
CA GLN A 199 1.49 -14.14 -11.18
C GLN A 199 2.66 -13.16 -10.96
N LEU A 200 3.00 -12.33 -11.96
CA LEU A 200 4.01 -11.28 -11.83
C LEU A 200 3.65 -10.24 -10.78
N ALA A 201 2.39 -9.78 -10.74
CA ALA A 201 1.93 -8.83 -9.73
C ALA A 201 2.04 -9.42 -8.32
N SER A 202 1.64 -10.68 -8.13
CA SER A 202 1.81 -11.40 -6.86
C SER A 202 3.27 -11.54 -6.47
N TYR A 203 4.14 -11.88 -7.41
CA TYR A 203 5.58 -11.98 -7.18
C TYR A 203 6.18 -10.66 -6.70
N PHE A 204 5.86 -9.56 -7.38
CA PHE A 204 6.40 -8.25 -7.02
C PHE A 204 5.84 -7.75 -5.68
N ALA A 205 4.57 -8.04 -5.35
CA ALA A 205 3.98 -7.71 -4.05
C ALA A 205 4.73 -8.36 -2.88
N GLU A 206 5.19 -9.59 -3.08
CA GLU A 206 5.89 -10.38 -2.06
C GLU A 206 7.42 -10.15 -2.03
N THR A 207 8.00 -9.44 -3.02
CA THR A 207 9.45 -9.22 -3.10
C THR A 207 9.89 -7.77 -2.94
N LEU A 208 9.03 -6.80 -3.27
CA LEU A 208 9.33 -5.36 -3.16
C LEU A 208 8.40 -4.66 -2.16
N ASN A 209 9.00 -3.94 -1.22
CA ASN A 209 8.30 -2.96 -0.41
C ASN A 209 8.14 -1.68 -1.23
N ASP A 210 6.97 -1.51 -1.80
CA ASP A 210 6.67 -0.34 -2.63
C ASP A 210 6.27 0.90 -1.82
N HIS A 211 6.11 0.80 -0.49
CA HIS A 211 5.51 1.86 0.32
C HIS A 211 6.30 3.17 0.35
N PHE A 212 7.62 3.09 0.23
CA PHE A 212 8.53 4.22 0.25
C PHE A 212 9.11 4.49 -1.14
N TYR A 213 9.56 5.72 -1.36
CA TYR A 213 10.09 6.20 -2.63
C TYR A 213 11.12 5.26 -3.28
N GLU A 214 12.00 4.65 -2.49
CA GLU A 214 13.13 3.85 -2.97
C GLU A 214 12.73 2.47 -3.52
N TYR A 215 11.53 1.96 -3.20
CA TYR A 215 11.11 0.60 -3.58
C TYR A 215 12.12 -0.46 -3.13
N ARG A 216 12.30 -0.56 -1.82
CA ARG A 216 13.29 -1.44 -1.22
C ARG A 216 12.84 -2.91 -1.31
N PRO A 217 13.70 -3.89 -1.61
CA PRO A 217 13.36 -5.30 -1.45
C PRO A 217 12.88 -5.61 -0.04
N TRP A 218 11.86 -6.47 0.11
CA TRP A 218 11.31 -6.81 1.44
C TRP A 218 12.38 -7.33 2.40
N ALA A 219 13.26 -8.19 1.89
CA ALA A 219 14.40 -8.73 2.62
C ALA A 219 15.37 -7.67 3.17
N TYR A 220 15.38 -6.46 2.61
CA TYR A 220 16.22 -5.35 3.09
C TYR A 220 15.43 -4.36 3.97
N SER A 221 14.10 -4.48 4.01
CA SER A 221 13.20 -3.49 4.60
C SER A 221 12.84 -3.76 6.06
N ARG A 222 13.14 -4.96 6.57
CA ARG A 222 12.71 -5.41 7.88
C ARG A 222 13.87 -5.43 8.87
N GLY A 223 13.59 -5.02 10.12
CA GLY A 223 14.61 -4.83 11.15
C GLY A 223 15.52 -3.63 10.90
N VAL A 224 16.55 -3.47 11.73
CA VAL A 224 17.48 -2.34 11.68
C VAL A 224 18.73 -2.60 10.83
N GLY A 225 19.05 -3.86 10.51
CA GLY A 225 20.34 -4.23 9.94
C GLY A 225 20.67 -3.56 8.60
N PHE A 226 19.72 -3.53 7.66
CA PHE A 226 19.92 -2.90 6.35
C PHE A 226 19.62 -1.38 6.33
N GLN A 227 19.25 -0.75 7.44
CA GLN A 227 18.84 0.66 7.46
C GLN A 227 19.96 1.61 7.01
N ARG A 228 21.23 1.21 7.17
CA ARG A 228 22.41 1.97 6.73
C ARG A 228 22.52 2.22 5.22
N TYR A 229 21.81 1.43 4.40
CA TYR A 229 21.81 1.58 2.95
C TYR A 229 20.65 2.46 2.53
N THR A 230 20.87 3.71 2.16
CA THR A 230 19.84 4.63 1.66
C THR A 230 20.29 5.26 0.34
N GLY A 231 19.33 5.82 -0.42
CA GLY A 231 19.59 6.47 -1.71
C GLY A 231 20.45 5.61 -2.66
N ASP A 232 21.49 6.20 -3.24
CA ASP A 232 22.37 5.52 -4.20
C ASP A 232 23.09 4.29 -3.64
N ARG A 233 23.39 4.23 -2.33
CA ARG A 233 24.00 3.02 -1.73
C ARG A 233 23.05 1.84 -1.79
N LEU A 234 21.76 2.09 -1.53
CA LEU A 234 20.72 1.08 -1.66
C LEU A 234 20.51 0.68 -3.12
N TYR A 235 20.42 1.66 -4.02
CA TYR A 235 20.24 1.39 -5.46
C TYR A 235 21.42 0.62 -6.03
N ALA A 236 22.66 0.96 -5.67
CA ALA A 236 23.85 0.24 -6.10
C ALA A 236 23.87 -1.21 -5.59
N LEU A 237 23.52 -1.44 -4.32
CA LEU A 237 23.38 -2.79 -3.75
C LEU A 237 22.33 -3.59 -4.52
N ALA A 238 21.12 -3.04 -4.68
CA ALA A 238 20.04 -3.71 -5.38
C ALA A 238 20.38 -3.99 -6.86
N ASN A 239 20.93 -3.02 -7.58
CA ASN A 239 21.33 -3.19 -8.98
C ASN A 239 22.41 -4.26 -9.17
N ARG A 240 23.40 -4.34 -8.27
CA ARG A 240 24.47 -5.34 -8.33
C ARG A 240 23.91 -6.75 -8.22
N HIS A 241 23.01 -6.97 -7.26
CA HIS A 241 22.48 -8.30 -6.97
C HIS A 241 21.35 -8.72 -7.92
N PHE A 242 20.41 -7.82 -8.23
CA PHE A 242 19.20 -8.13 -9.03
C PHE A 242 19.41 -8.03 -10.55
N ALA A 243 20.63 -7.80 -11.04
CA ALA A 243 20.91 -7.59 -12.47
C ALA A 243 20.46 -8.76 -13.36
N TRP A 244 20.69 -10.00 -12.93
CA TRP A 244 20.28 -11.19 -13.70
C TRP A 244 18.75 -11.30 -13.72
N LEU A 245 18.12 -11.15 -12.56
CA LEU A 245 16.68 -11.23 -12.37
C LEU A 245 15.92 -10.18 -13.19
N TYR A 246 16.43 -8.95 -13.27
CA TYR A 246 15.90 -7.91 -14.15
C TYR A 246 15.83 -8.39 -15.61
N ARG A 247 16.95 -8.89 -16.14
CA ARG A 247 17.03 -9.34 -17.54
C ARG A 247 16.08 -10.49 -17.79
N TYR A 248 15.99 -11.42 -16.85
CA TYR A 248 15.08 -12.56 -16.90
C TYR A 248 13.62 -12.11 -16.97
N LEU A 249 13.16 -11.30 -16.00
CA LEU A 249 11.78 -10.82 -15.93
C LEU A 249 11.41 -9.95 -17.14
N ARG A 250 12.33 -9.08 -17.59
CA ARG A 250 12.11 -8.29 -18.80
C ARG A 250 11.96 -9.20 -20.01
N HIS A 251 12.83 -10.18 -20.18
CA HIS A 251 12.75 -11.15 -21.28
C HIS A 251 11.42 -11.92 -21.27
N LEU A 252 11.00 -12.38 -20.09
CA LEU A 252 9.71 -13.05 -19.90
C LEU A 252 8.55 -12.16 -20.34
N ILE A 253 8.50 -10.90 -19.90
CA ILE A 253 7.45 -9.94 -20.27
C ILE A 253 7.42 -9.71 -21.79
N VAL A 254 8.56 -9.39 -22.41
CA VAL A 254 8.59 -9.04 -23.85
C VAL A 254 8.35 -10.22 -24.78
N THR A 255 8.49 -11.46 -24.31
CA THR A 255 8.28 -12.66 -25.15
C THR A 255 6.96 -13.37 -24.86
N ARG A 256 6.44 -13.28 -23.63
CA ARG A 256 5.29 -14.08 -23.17
C ARG A 256 4.01 -13.27 -22.93
N THR A 257 4.05 -11.95 -23.08
CA THR A 257 2.88 -11.07 -22.95
C THR A 257 2.60 -10.32 -24.24
N GLU A 258 1.51 -9.56 -24.27
CA GLU A 258 1.13 -8.68 -25.38
C GLU A 258 2.17 -7.59 -25.69
N VAL A 259 3.13 -7.33 -24.77
CA VAL A 259 4.26 -6.43 -25.02
C VAL A 259 5.07 -6.86 -26.25
N ARG A 260 5.07 -8.15 -26.61
CA ARG A 260 5.73 -8.67 -27.82
C ARG A 260 5.24 -8.06 -29.13
N TYR A 261 4.00 -7.54 -29.14
CA TYR A 261 3.40 -6.91 -30.32
C TYR A 261 3.78 -5.43 -30.47
N LEU A 262 4.43 -4.85 -29.46
CA LEU A 262 4.97 -3.50 -29.54
C LEU A 262 6.32 -3.49 -30.27
N THR A 263 6.60 -2.41 -30.98
CA THR A 263 7.93 -2.19 -31.56
C THR A 263 8.99 -2.08 -30.44
N PRO A 264 10.28 -2.38 -30.71
CA PRO A 264 11.33 -2.26 -29.69
C PRO A 264 11.40 -0.88 -29.01
N VAL A 265 11.15 0.20 -29.76
CA VAL A 265 11.10 1.56 -29.22
C VAL A 265 9.93 1.73 -28.25
N GLN A 266 8.75 1.25 -28.61
CA GLN A 266 7.57 1.31 -27.74
C GLN A 266 7.74 0.44 -26.49
N GLN A 267 8.38 -0.73 -26.61
CA GLN A 267 8.74 -1.57 -25.45
C GLN A 267 9.66 -0.78 -24.51
N ASP A 268 10.73 -0.18 -25.03
CA ASP A 268 11.69 0.58 -24.22
C ASP A 268 11.04 1.81 -23.56
N LEU A 269 10.15 2.53 -24.25
CA LEU A 269 9.40 3.65 -23.66
C LEU A 269 8.42 3.21 -22.57
N LEU A 270 7.85 2.00 -22.67
CA LEU A 270 6.85 1.50 -21.73
C LEU A 270 7.47 0.86 -20.47
N ILE A 271 8.46 -0.02 -20.66
CA ILE A 271 9.04 -0.86 -19.58
C ILE A 271 10.53 -0.59 -19.32
N GLY A 272 11.18 0.26 -20.11
CA GLY A 272 12.58 0.61 -19.95
C GLY A 272 13.55 -0.49 -20.42
N ARG A 273 14.84 -0.15 -20.47
CA ARG A 273 15.90 -1.08 -20.85
C ARG A 273 17.23 -0.72 -20.19
N ILE A 274 17.83 -1.67 -19.47
CA ILE A 274 19.22 -1.58 -19.01
C ILE A 274 20.12 -2.26 -20.04
N SER A 275 21.16 -1.56 -20.48
CA SER A 275 22.19 -2.09 -21.38
C SER A 275 23.59 -1.64 -20.99
N GLU A 276 24.61 -2.14 -21.68
CA GLU A 276 26.00 -1.69 -21.51
C GLU A 276 26.15 -0.20 -21.86
N ALA A 277 25.38 0.29 -22.83
CA ALA A 277 25.39 1.70 -23.25
C ALA A 277 24.66 2.65 -22.28
N GLY A 278 24.02 2.14 -21.22
CA GLY A 278 23.24 2.93 -20.27
C GLY A 278 21.80 2.44 -20.11
N VAL A 279 20.96 3.29 -19.50
CA VAL A 279 19.54 3.01 -19.24
C VAL A 279 18.65 3.83 -20.17
N VAL A 280 17.71 3.15 -20.83
CA VAL A 280 16.53 3.81 -21.39
C VAL A 280 15.45 3.82 -20.33
N VAL A 281 15.13 5.01 -19.84
CA VAL A 281 14.12 5.26 -18.81
C VAL A 281 12.74 5.16 -19.44
N ALA A 282 11.87 4.36 -18.82
CA ALA A 282 10.47 4.29 -19.21
C ALA A 282 9.74 5.60 -18.86
N ILE A 283 8.72 5.93 -19.64
CA ILE A 283 7.86 7.08 -19.38
C ILE A 283 7.22 6.95 -17.99
N GLY A 284 7.31 8.02 -17.19
CA GLY A 284 6.83 8.13 -15.83
C GLY A 284 7.75 7.50 -14.77
N ALA A 285 8.93 7.01 -15.13
CA ALA A 285 9.82 6.25 -14.25
C ALA A 285 11.22 6.86 -14.07
N SER A 286 11.36 8.17 -14.29
CA SER A 286 12.65 8.86 -14.16
C SER A 286 13.20 8.86 -12.72
N GLY A 287 14.50 9.17 -12.61
CA GLY A 287 15.28 9.23 -11.37
C GLY A 287 16.48 10.15 -11.54
N ASP A 288 17.05 10.58 -10.42
CA ASP A 288 18.06 11.66 -10.39
C ASP A 288 19.46 11.15 -10.76
N THR A 289 19.76 9.89 -10.41
CA THR A 289 21.07 9.25 -10.61
C THR A 289 20.99 8.06 -11.56
N GLU A 290 22.13 7.62 -12.12
CA GLU A 290 22.15 6.46 -13.02
C GLU A 290 21.81 5.16 -12.27
N GLU A 291 22.25 5.03 -11.01
CA GLU A 291 21.91 3.93 -10.11
C GLU A 291 20.41 3.89 -9.85
N GLU A 292 19.80 5.04 -9.54
CA GLU A 292 18.36 5.13 -9.37
C GLU A 292 17.64 4.73 -10.66
N LYS A 293 18.00 5.31 -11.81
CA LYS A 293 17.37 4.99 -13.10
C LYS A 293 17.44 3.50 -13.44
N ARG A 294 18.57 2.83 -13.16
CA ARG A 294 18.72 1.37 -13.31
C ARG A 294 17.72 0.63 -12.42
N TRP A 295 17.60 1.04 -11.15
CA TRP A 295 16.67 0.41 -10.23
C TRP A 295 15.20 0.67 -10.63
N ARG A 296 14.89 1.87 -11.13
CA ARG A 296 13.56 2.22 -11.66
C ARG A 296 13.19 1.37 -12.86
N ALA A 297 14.14 1.00 -13.72
CA ALA A 297 13.86 0.07 -14.83
C ALA A 297 13.38 -1.30 -14.33
N PHE A 298 13.93 -1.80 -13.21
CA PHE A 298 13.41 -3.01 -12.55
C PHE A 298 12.02 -2.78 -11.96
N ASN A 299 11.83 -1.66 -11.26
CA ASN A 299 10.54 -1.31 -10.66
C ASN A 299 9.44 -1.10 -11.72
N GLN A 300 9.77 -0.63 -12.92
CA GLN A 300 8.79 -0.42 -13.99
C GLN A 300 8.15 -1.73 -14.47
N LEU A 301 8.88 -2.84 -14.41
CA LEU A 301 8.30 -4.17 -14.70
C LEU A 301 7.16 -4.49 -13.71
N ARG A 302 7.36 -4.15 -12.42
CA ARG A 302 6.32 -4.23 -11.39
C ARG A 302 5.16 -3.31 -11.75
N GLU A 303 5.43 -2.06 -12.12
CA GLU A 303 4.36 -1.11 -12.43
C GLU A 303 3.44 -1.60 -13.55
N MET A 304 4.00 -2.14 -14.65
CA MET A 304 3.16 -2.68 -15.72
C MET A 304 2.41 -3.94 -15.30
N ALA A 305 3.01 -4.80 -14.47
CA ALA A 305 2.32 -5.97 -13.95
C ALA A 305 1.09 -5.60 -13.13
N PHE A 306 1.18 -4.57 -12.27
CA PHE A 306 0.06 -4.08 -11.48
C PHE A 306 -1.01 -3.40 -12.34
N ILE A 307 -0.61 -2.57 -13.32
CA ILE A 307 -1.57 -1.94 -14.26
C ILE A 307 -2.41 -3.02 -14.95
N ARG A 308 -1.77 -4.08 -15.47
CA ARG A 308 -2.48 -5.15 -16.18
C ARG A 308 -3.28 -6.06 -15.28
N ASN A 309 -2.73 -6.42 -14.11
CA ASN A 309 -3.43 -7.22 -13.13
C ASN A 309 -4.74 -6.57 -12.65
N ASP A 310 -4.72 -5.25 -12.45
CA ASP A 310 -5.87 -4.50 -11.91
C ASP A 310 -6.86 -4.07 -13.02
N GLY A 311 -6.72 -4.63 -14.23
CA GLY A 311 -7.70 -4.50 -15.30
C GLY A 311 -7.52 -3.31 -16.23
N PHE A 312 -6.48 -2.48 -16.04
CA PHE A 312 -6.17 -1.41 -16.98
C PHE A 312 -5.46 -1.98 -18.23
N PRO A 313 -5.66 -1.42 -19.43
CA PRO A 313 -4.86 -1.76 -20.60
C PRO A 313 -3.43 -1.21 -20.48
N LEU A 314 -2.48 -1.78 -21.24
CA LEU A 314 -1.16 -1.15 -21.40
C LEU A 314 -1.33 0.17 -22.14
N PRO A 315 -0.79 1.29 -21.62
CA PRO A 315 -0.96 2.59 -22.26
C PRO A 315 -0.17 2.67 -23.58
N PRO A 316 -0.76 3.20 -24.66
CA PRO A 316 -0.02 3.61 -25.84
C PRO A 316 1.05 4.64 -25.48
N THR A 317 2.23 4.53 -26.10
CA THR A 317 3.38 5.41 -25.85
C THR A 317 3.54 6.48 -26.93
N PHE A 318 3.86 7.70 -26.50
CA PHE A 318 4.09 8.86 -27.36
C PHE A 318 5.39 9.56 -26.97
N ASP A 319 6.28 9.76 -27.94
CA ASP A 319 7.57 10.44 -27.75
C ASP A 319 7.55 11.77 -28.50
N GLY A 320 7.35 12.87 -27.78
CA GLY A 320 7.13 14.20 -28.36
C GLY A 320 5.67 14.66 -28.38
N PHE A 321 4.86 14.24 -27.41
CA PHE A 321 3.48 14.69 -27.27
C PHE A 321 3.41 16.20 -27.02
N ASP A 322 2.64 16.95 -27.83
CA ASP A 322 2.49 18.39 -27.68
C ASP A 322 1.58 18.74 -26.49
N PRO A 323 2.08 19.43 -25.43
CA PRO A 323 1.25 19.86 -24.31
C PRO A 323 0.07 20.77 -24.69
N ALA A 324 0.08 21.41 -25.86
CA ALA A 324 -1.05 22.19 -26.34
C ALA A 324 -2.31 21.34 -26.57
N LEU A 325 -2.17 20.04 -26.85
CA LEU A 325 -3.30 19.12 -27.03
C LEU A 325 -4.14 18.91 -25.76
N ILE A 326 -3.57 19.22 -24.60
CA ILE A 326 -4.25 19.19 -23.30
C ILE A 326 -4.36 20.58 -22.68
N ASP A 327 -4.09 21.64 -23.45
CA ASP A 327 -4.14 23.03 -23.00
C ASP A 327 -3.31 23.25 -21.71
N ALA A 328 -2.12 22.66 -21.65
CA ALA A 328 -1.30 22.61 -20.45
C ALA A 328 -0.91 23.99 -19.88
N ASP A 329 -0.87 25.04 -20.70
CA ASP A 329 -0.43 26.38 -20.26
C ASP A 329 -1.56 27.20 -19.61
N ASN A 330 -2.83 26.83 -19.86
CA ASN A 330 -3.99 27.55 -19.33
C ASN A 330 -4.75 26.77 -18.25
N ARG A 331 -4.39 25.51 -18.02
CA ARG A 331 -5.00 24.65 -17.01
C ARG A 331 -4.11 24.47 -15.78
N ALA A 332 -4.73 24.20 -14.64
CA ALA A 332 -3.99 23.72 -13.48
C ALA A 332 -3.50 22.29 -13.73
N ASN A 333 -2.19 22.08 -13.88
CA ASN A 333 -1.62 20.74 -14.00
C ASN A 333 -1.40 20.16 -12.59
N ILE A 334 -2.30 19.26 -12.18
CA ILE A 334 -2.20 18.49 -10.95
C ILE A 334 -1.29 17.30 -11.22
N VAL A 335 -0.15 17.25 -10.55
CA VAL A 335 0.88 16.23 -10.76
C VAL A 335 0.92 15.30 -9.57
N SER A 336 0.66 14.02 -9.79
CA SER A 336 0.89 12.99 -8.78
C SER A 336 2.29 12.39 -8.96
N MET A 337 3.17 12.66 -7.99
CA MET A 337 4.55 12.18 -7.93
C MET A 337 4.61 10.74 -7.40
N HIS A 338 3.91 9.83 -8.06
CA HIS A 338 3.78 8.44 -7.67
C HIS A 338 4.21 7.50 -8.81
N PRO A 339 4.64 6.27 -8.50
CA PRO A 339 4.89 5.24 -9.51
C PRO A 339 3.64 4.95 -10.34
N VAL A 340 3.82 4.73 -11.64
CA VAL A 340 2.70 4.70 -12.60
C VAL A 340 1.74 3.52 -12.39
N GLY A 341 2.18 2.42 -11.80
CA GLY A 341 1.36 1.26 -11.45
C GLY A 341 0.83 1.31 -10.02
N ARG A 342 0.82 2.47 -9.37
CA ARG A 342 -0.07 2.72 -8.23
C ARG A 342 -1.50 2.87 -8.74
N THR A 343 -2.27 1.80 -8.63
CA THR A 343 -3.60 1.72 -9.24
C THR A 343 -4.64 2.60 -8.54
N HIS A 344 -4.47 2.86 -7.24
CA HIS A 344 -5.22 3.91 -6.54
C HIS A 344 -5.03 5.31 -7.14
N VAL A 345 -3.83 5.62 -7.63
CA VAL A 345 -3.56 6.87 -8.35
C VAL A 345 -4.07 6.80 -9.79
N SER A 346 -4.03 5.63 -10.42
CA SER A 346 -4.51 5.45 -11.80
C SER A 346 -5.99 5.81 -11.96
N ARG A 347 -6.82 5.58 -10.93
CA ARG A 347 -8.23 6.03 -10.92
C ARG A 347 -8.37 7.54 -10.77
N LEU A 348 -7.56 8.17 -9.93
CA LEU A 348 -7.48 9.63 -9.83
C LEU A 348 -7.14 10.27 -11.18
N VAL A 349 -6.20 9.69 -11.92
CA VAL A 349 -5.79 10.18 -13.25
C VAL A 349 -6.91 10.00 -14.29
N ALA A 350 -7.70 8.93 -14.18
CA ALA A 350 -8.82 8.66 -15.07
C ALA A 350 -9.94 9.72 -14.99
N GLU A 351 -10.04 10.45 -13.87
CA GLU A 351 -11.01 11.53 -13.72
C GLU A 351 -10.64 12.80 -14.49
N GLY A 352 -9.39 12.94 -14.98
CA GLY A 352 -8.89 14.15 -15.65
C GLY A 352 -9.83 14.71 -16.73
N PRO A 353 -10.20 13.92 -17.77
CA PRO A 353 -11.12 14.40 -18.81
C PRO A 353 -12.52 14.77 -18.30
N THR A 354 -13.04 14.03 -17.31
CA THR A 354 -14.37 14.29 -16.73
C THR A 354 -14.36 15.58 -15.92
N LEU A 355 -13.37 15.74 -15.04
CA LEU A 355 -13.14 16.95 -14.25
C LEU A 355 -12.99 18.19 -15.14
N ALA A 356 -12.14 18.11 -16.18
CA ALA A 356 -11.93 19.21 -17.10
C ALA A 356 -13.24 19.64 -17.77
N ARG A 357 -14.04 18.68 -18.24
CA ARG A 357 -15.36 18.95 -18.85
C ARG A 357 -16.31 19.62 -17.87
N GLU A 358 -16.45 19.09 -16.65
CA GLU A 358 -17.33 19.65 -15.61
C GLU A 358 -16.96 21.08 -15.23
N LEU A 359 -15.66 21.36 -15.07
CA LEU A 359 -15.15 22.70 -14.74
C LEU A 359 -15.44 23.70 -15.88
N VAL A 360 -15.19 23.31 -17.13
CA VAL A 360 -15.49 24.15 -18.30
C VAL A 360 -16.99 24.46 -18.38
N VAL A 361 -17.85 23.45 -18.18
CA VAL A 361 -19.31 23.64 -18.16
C VAL A 361 -19.73 24.60 -17.03
N ALA A 362 -19.05 24.54 -15.88
CA ALA A 362 -19.27 25.46 -14.76
C ALA A 362 -18.65 26.85 -14.94
N GLY A 363 -17.98 27.13 -16.07
CA GLY A 363 -17.28 28.41 -16.32
C GLY A 363 -16.04 28.61 -15.45
N GLN A 364 -15.45 27.53 -14.94
CA GLN A 364 -14.26 27.52 -14.10
C GLN A 364 -13.01 27.11 -14.91
N PRO A 365 -11.81 27.55 -14.51
CA PRO A 365 -10.57 27.05 -15.11
C PRO A 365 -10.46 25.53 -14.96
N ALA A 366 -10.07 24.85 -16.04
CA ALA A 366 -9.93 23.40 -16.07
C ALA A 366 -8.60 22.93 -15.47
N ALA A 367 -8.49 21.60 -15.27
CA ALA A 367 -7.29 20.95 -14.80
C ALA A 367 -6.88 19.78 -15.68
N ASN A 368 -5.58 19.47 -15.65
CA ASN A 368 -5.02 18.21 -16.14
C ASN A 368 -4.52 17.40 -14.94
N VAL A 369 -4.59 16.09 -15.02
CA VAL A 369 -4.07 15.18 -13.99
C VAL A 369 -2.99 14.31 -14.60
N ILE A 370 -1.75 14.44 -14.12
CA ILE A 370 -0.57 13.80 -14.67
C ILE A 370 0.10 12.94 -13.59
N LEU A 371 0.41 11.69 -13.91
CA LEU A 371 1.07 10.75 -13.03
C LEU A 371 2.50 10.48 -13.52
N THR A 372 3.48 10.83 -12.68
CA THR A 372 4.89 10.56 -12.96
C THR A 372 5.63 10.31 -11.66
N ARG A 373 6.74 9.59 -11.68
CA ARG A 373 7.52 9.34 -10.45
C ARG A 373 8.42 10.51 -10.06
N SER A 374 8.87 11.30 -11.04
CA SER A 374 9.85 12.37 -10.83
C SER A 374 9.43 13.64 -11.56
N VAL A 375 9.90 14.76 -11.04
CA VAL A 375 9.70 16.11 -11.58
C VAL A 375 11.05 16.82 -11.58
N ARG A 376 11.22 17.76 -12.49
CA ARG A 376 12.38 18.64 -12.49
C ARG A 376 12.06 19.90 -11.70
N VAL A 377 12.87 20.18 -10.68
CA VAL A 377 12.82 21.44 -9.95
C VAL A 377 13.71 22.45 -10.65
N ASP A 378 13.12 23.54 -11.14
CA ASP A 378 13.84 24.70 -11.68
C ASP A 378 13.88 25.84 -10.64
N CYS A 379 14.48 26.97 -10.99
CA CYS A 379 14.66 28.09 -10.06
C CYS A 379 13.35 28.69 -9.54
N ASP A 380 12.29 28.68 -10.34
CA ASP A 380 11.01 29.35 -10.05
C ASP A 380 9.78 28.42 -10.12
N SER A 381 9.96 27.18 -10.59
CA SER A 381 8.87 26.29 -10.96
C SER A 381 9.23 24.81 -10.88
N VAL A 382 8.20 23.98 -10.82
CA VAL A 382 8.30 22.51 -10.94
C VAL A 382 7.79 22.13 -12.32
N LEU A 383 8.58 21.35 -13.05
CA LEU A 383 8.35 20.97 -14.43
C LEU A 383 8.23 19.44 -14.57
N VAL A 384 7.39 19.02 -15.50
CA VAL A 384 7.15 17.61 -15.84
C VAL A 384 7.54 17.38 -17.29
N ASP A 385 8.53 16.52 -17.51
CA ASP A 385 9.01 16.17 -18.86
C ASP A 385 8.24 14.98 -19.45
N ASP A 386 7.71 14.09 -18.60
CA ASP A 386 6.99 12.89 -19.03
C ASP A 386 6.05 12.36 -17.93
N GLY A 387 5.07 11.56 -18.33
CA GLY A 387 4.12 10.93 -17.41
C GLY A 387 2.97 10.19 -18.09
N HIS A 388 2.07 9.66 -17.28
CA HIS A 388 0.82 9.05 -17.71
C HIS A 388 -0.34 10.00 -17.44
N LEU A 389 -1.28 10.08 -18.37
CA LEU A 389 -2.50 10.88 -18.24
C LEU A 389 -3.66 10.22 -18.99
N TYR A 390 -4.88 10.63 -18.70
CA TYR A 390 -6.05 10.28 -19.50
C TYR A 390 -6.41 11.43 -20.42
N VAL A 391 -6.74 11.09 -21.67
CA VAL A 391 -7.20 12.04 -22.67
C VAL A 391 -8.52 11.59 -23.25
N ASP A 392 -9.32 12.55 -23.73
CA ASP A 392 -10.53 12.24 -24.46
C ASP A 392 -10.24 11.68 -25.86
N ARG A 393 -11.31 11.26 -26.54
CA ARG A 393 -11.25 10.68 -27.88
C ARG A 393 -10.60 11.63 -28.90
N GLN A 394 -10.94 12.92 -28.85
CA GLN A 394 -10.48 13.88 -29.85
C GLN A 394 -8.98 14.15 -29.70
N THR A 395 -8.52 14.37 -28.46
CA THR A 395 -7.10 14.52 -28.15
C THR A 395 -6.31 13.27 -28.53
N TYR A 396 -6.85 12.07 -28.28
CA TYR A 396 -6.20 10.81 -28.65
C TYR A 396 -6.04 10.65 -30.17
N VAL A 397 -7.10 10.91 -30.94
CA VAL A 397 -7.05 10.88 -32.42
C VAL A 397 -5.98 11.83 -32.95
N GLN A 398 -5.91 13.05 -32.40
CA GLN A 398 -4.91 14.02 -32.84
C GLN A 398 -3.48 13.57 -32.49
N ALA A 399 -3.26 13.06 -31.29
CA ALA A 399 -1.97 12.53 -30.86
C ALA A 399 -1.48 11.36 -31.75
N LEU A 400 -2.39 10.44 -32.12
CA LEU A 400 -2.10 9.33 -33.04
C LEU A 400 -1.67 9.81 -34.43
N ARG A 401 -2.30 10.88 -34.94
CA ARG A 401 -1.92 11.45 -36.24
C ARG A 401 -0.54 12.10 -36.17
N ASP A 402 -0.30 12.90 -35.14
CA ASP A 402 0.91 13.70 -35.03
C ASP A 402 2.16 12.87 -34.72
N ASN A 403 2.02 11.82 -33.90
CA ASN A 403 3.17 11.04 -33.41
C ASN A 403 3.33 9.69 -34.11
N TRP A 404 2.22 9.04 -34.49
CA TRP A 404 2.27 7.72 -35.16
C TRP A 404 2.06 7.83 -36.67
N GLY A 405 1.80 9.03 -37.20
CA GLY A 405 1.62 9.26 -38.63
C GLY A 405 0.39 8.56 -39.21
N LEU A 406 -0.59 8.21 -38.37
CA LEU A 406 -1.80 7.52 -38.83
C LEU A 406 -2.67 8.46 -39.68
N SER A 407 -3.35 7.89 -40.68
CA SER A 407 -4.41 8.61 -41.39
C SER A 407 -5.58 8.91 -40.45
N GLU A 408 -6.42 9.89 -40.80
CA GLU A 408 -7.60 10.25 -40.00
C GLU A 408 -8.51 9.03 -39.76
N THR A 409 -8.82 8.25 -40.80
CA THR A 409 -9.60 7.01 -40.66
C THR A 409 -8.92 5.99 -39.76
N GLY A 410 -7.59 5.82 -39.87
CA GLY A 410 -6.84 4.88 -39.03
C GLY A 410 -6.81 5.29 -37.56
N ALA A 411 -6.63 6.58 -37.29
CA ALA A 411 -6.64 7.14 -35.94
C ALA A 411 -8.03 7.01 -35.28
N HIS A 412 -9.11 7.29 -36.03
CA HIS A 412 -10.47 7.09 -35.54
C HIS A 412 -10.78 5.61 -35.25
N ALA A 413 -10.39 4.70 -36.14
CA ALA A 413 -10.60 3.27 -35.94
C ALA A 413 -9.87 2.75 -34.68
N LEU A 414 -8.65 3.23 -34.44
CA LEU A 414 -7.90 2.89 -33.23
C LEU A 414 -8.53 3.49 -31.97
N ALA A 415 -8.98 4.74 -32.04
CA ALA A 415 -9.69 5.40 -30.94
C ALA A 415 -11.03 4.73 -30.60
N GLU A 416 -11.78 4.20 -31.57
CA GLU A 416 -12.98 3.39 -31.30
C GLU A 416 -12.69 2.11 -30.53
N ARG A 417 -11.50 1.52 -30.73
CA ARG A 417 -11.08 0.32 -30.01
C ARG A 417 -10.59 0.65 -28.58
N ASP A 418 -9.83 1.72 -28.43
CA ASP A 418 -9.03 1.97 -27.22
C ASP A 418 -9.69 2.92 -26.22
N VAL A 419 -10.57 3.84 -26.67
CA VAL A 419 -11.11 4.88 -25.81
C VAL A 419 -12.32 4.37 -25.02
N GLY A 420 -12.16 4.33 -23.70
CA GLY A 420 -13.23 4.02 -22.77
C GLY A 420 -14.09 5.25 -22.40
N PRO A 421 -15.10 5.07 -21.52
CA PRO A 421 -16.03 6.12 -21.14
C PRO A 421 -15.38 7.31 -20.42
N LYS A 422 -14.26 7.08 -19.73
CA LYS A 422 -13.45 8.10 -19.05
C LYS A 422 -12.29 8.63 -19.91
N GLY A 423 -12.20 8.21 -21.17
CA GLY A 423 -11.06 8.47 -22.04
C GLY A 423 -10.12 7.26 -22.14
N VAL A 424 -8.89 7.51 -22.60
CA VAL A 424 -7.83 6.51 -22.73
C VAL A 424 -6.59 6.94 -21.97
N ARG A 425 -5.99 6.00 -21.24
CA ARG A 425 -4.69 6.21 -20.59
C ARG A 425 -3.59 6.17 -21.62
N ILE A 426 -2.77 7.22 -21.67
CA ILE A 426 -1.58 7.28 -22.53
C ILE A 426 -0.33 7.54 -21.68
N ALA A 427 0.82 7.07 -22.17
CA ALA A 427 2.13 7.36 -21.62
C ALA A 427 2.86 8.31 -22.58
N VAL A 428 3.18 9.51 -22.12
CA VAL A 428 3.74 10.58 -22.95
C VAL A 428 5.08 11.07 -22.43
N ARG A 429 6.01 11.29 -23.36
CA ARG A 429 7.09 12.26 -23.18
C ARG A 429 6.69 13.54 -23.89
N PHE A 430 6.68 14.66 -23.17
CA PHE A 430 6.24 15.93 -23.74
C PHE A 430 7.31 16.52 -24.66
N SER A 431 6.88 17.18 -25.73
CA SER A 431 7.79 17.91 -26.64
C SER A 431 8.44 19.14 -25.97
N ARG A 432 7.80 19.65 -24.91
CA ARG A 432 8.32 20.67 -24.00
C ARG A 432 7.79 20.40 -22.58
N PRO A 433 8.52 20.79 -21.52
CA PRO A 433 8.10 20.52 -20.15
C PRO A 433 6.77 21.21 -19.81
N VAL A 434 5.96 20.54 -18.97
CA VAL A 434 4.70 21.06 -18.43
C VAL A 434 4.90 21.60 -17.02
N ARG A 435 4.41 22.81 -16.73
CA ARG A 435 4.50 23.40 -15.39
C ARG A 435 3.46 22.80 -14.45
N ALA A 436 3.90 22.26 -13.33
CA ALA A 436 3.02 21.80 -12.26
C ALA A 436 2.39 22.99 -11.52
N ALA A 437 1.10 22.88 -11.20
CA ALA A 437 0.36 23.84 -10.38
C ALA A 437 0.12 23.30 -8.96
N VAL A 438 -0.07 21.99 -8.84
CA VAL A 438 -0.23 21.27 -7.57
C VAL A 438 0.55 19.96 -7.69
N VAL A 439 1.22 19.55 -6.63
CA VAL A 439 2.00 18.31 -6.62
C VAL A 439 1.54 17.44 -5.45
N LEU A 440 1.13 16.20 -5.71
CA LEU A 440 0.82 15.18 -4.71
C LEU A 440 2.07 14.30 -4.53
N PRO A 441 2.88 14.52 -3.48
CA PRO A 441 4.11 13.78 -3.27
C PRO A 441 3.86 12.35 -2.78
N MET A 442 4.74 11.43 -3.16
CA MET A 442 4.86 10.12 -2.53
C MET A 442 5.74 10.22 -1.28
N HIS A 443 5.45 9.41 -0.25
CA HIS A 443 6.26 9.32 0.96
C HIS A 443 7.72 8.99 0.67
N GLY A 444 8.64 9.69 1.35
CA GLY A 444 10.08 9.52 1.17
C GLY A 444 10.64 10.18 -0.09
N ASN A 445 9.83 10.95 -0.84
CA ASN A 445 10.31 11.58 -2.07
C ASN A 445 11.28 12.74 -1.73
N PRO A 446 12.53 12.72 -2.22
CA PRO A 446 13.53 13.74 -1.86
C PRO A 446 13.15 15.18 -2.20
N VAL A 447 12.38 15.40 -3.28
CA VAL A 447 11.92 16.74 -3.68
C VAL A 447 10.95 17.30 -2.64
N TYR A 448 10.09 16.45 -2.08
CA TYR A 448 9.15 16.83 -1.04
C TYR A 448 9.82 16.94 0.32
N ASP A 449 10.54 15.90 0.76
CA ASP A 449 11.19 15.84 2.07
C ASP A 449 12.24 16.95 2.23
N GLY A 450 12.96 17.26 1.14
CA GLY A 450 13.88 18.39 1.06
C GLY A 450 13.22 19.76 1.09
N GLY A 451 11.88 19.85 1.02
CA GLY A 451 11.09 21.09 1.07
C GLY A 451 11.13 21.93 -0.21
N HIS A 452 11.46 21.34 -1.37
CA HIS A 452 11.57 22.11 -2.62
C HIS A 452 10.21 22.62 -3.09
N LEU A 453 9.16 21.80 -2.96
CA LEU A 453 7.79 22.19 -3.33
C LEU A 453 7.31 23.39 -2.52
N GLU A 454 7.51 23.34 -1.20
CA GLU A 454 7.09 24.40 -0.28
C GLU A 454 7.87 25.71 -0.51
N ARG A 455 9.19 25.63 -0.75
CA ARG A 455 10.02 26.80 -1.08
C ARG A 455 9.59 27.51 -2.36
N LEU A 456 9.11 26.75 -3.34
CA LEU A 456 8.57 27.30 -4.58
C LEU A 456 7.14 27.85 -4.40
N GLY A 457 6.54 27.64 -3.23
CA GLY A 457 5.21 28.14 -2.89
C GLY A 457 4.07 27.31 -3.48
N LEU A 458 4.31 26.05 -3.87
CA LEU A 458 3.21 25.18 -4.32
C LEU A 458 2.23 24.92 -3.17
N PRO A 459 0.91 24.91 -3.43
CA PRO A 459 -0.07 24.72 -2.37
C PRO A 459 0.02 23.32 -1.75
N TYR A 460 -0.37 23.21 -0.47
CA TYR A 460 -0.62 21.92 0.17
C TYR A 460 -1.64 21.15 -0.69
N SER A 461 -1.22 20.02 -1.27
CA SER A 461 -2.12 19.06 -1.90
C SER A 461 -2.75 18.09 -0.89
N VAL A 462 -2.06 16.98 -0.62
CA VAL A 462 -2.42 15.90 0.30
C VAL A 462 -1.42 15.75 1.45
N GLN A 463 -0.26 16.43 1.36
CA GLN A 463 0.76 16.48 2.40
C GLN A 463 1.38 17.89 2.49
N SER A 464 1.73 18.31 3.70
CA SER A 464 2.71 19.36 3.98
C SER A 464 3.72 18.83 4.99
N ARG A 465 4.92 19.38 5.02
CA ARG A 465 5.97 18.89 5.91
C ARG A 465 5.60 19.03 7.38
N PHE A 466 4.88 20.10 7.72
CA PHE A 466 4.32 20.28 9.05
C PHE A 466 3.33 19.16 9.36
N HIS A 467 2.40 18.87 8.45
CA HIS A 467 1.41 17.83 8.71
C HIS A 467 1.98 16.42 8.67
N THR A 468 2.99 16.13 7.85
CA THR A 468 3.78 14.89 7.95
C THR A 468 4.37 14.77 9.36
N TRP A 469 5.01 15.82 9.89
CA TRP A 469 5.57 15.82 11.24
C TRP A 469 4.52 15.62 12.35
N THR A 470 3.27 16.09 12.15
CA THR A 470 2.17 15.90 13.12
C THR A 470 1.44 14.56 12.98
N THR A 471 1.24 14.04 11.77
CA THR A 471 0.38 12.86 11.54
C THR A 471 1.16 11.56 11.54
N TYR A 472 2.45 11.58 11.18
CA TYR A 472 3.38 10.43 11.23
C TYR A 472 4.05 10.28 12.60
N ASP A 473 3.46 10.82 13.66
CA ASP A 473 3.91 10.54 15.02
C ASP A 473 2.69 10.54 15.93
N LYS A 474 2.12 9.34 16.10
CA LYS A 474 0.90 9.14 16.91
C LYS A 474 1.07 9.62 18.35
N ALA A 475 2.28 9.59 18.90
CA ALA A 475 2.57 10.10 20.25
C ALA A 475 2.36 11.61 20.41
N LYS A 476 2.12 12.35 19.31
CA LYS A 476 1.74 13.77 19.35
C LYS A 476 0.24 13.98 19.50
N TYR A 477 -0.60 12.96 19.28
CA TYR A 477 -2.05 13.11 19.24
C TYR A 477 -2.65 13.66 20.54
N PRO A 478 -2.20 13.26 21.76
CA PRO A 478 -2.71 13.82 23.00
C PRO A 478 -2.41 15.32 23.16
N ASP A 479 -1.35 15.81 22.51
CA ASP A 479 -0.97 17.22 22.51
C ASP A 479 -1.76 18.04 21.47
N ILE A 480 -2.23 17.41 20.40
CA ILE A 480 -3.06 18.03 19.34
C ILE A 480 -4.54 18.03 19.73
N PHE A 481 -5.06 16.87 20.15
CA PHE A 481 -6.47 16.61 20.39
C PHE A 481 -6.79 16.64 21.88
N THR A 482 -6.80 17.85 22.43
CA THR A 482 -7.11 18.09 23.83
C THR A 482 -8.63 18.13 24.08
N PRO A 483 -9.11 18.01 25.33
CA PRO A 483 -10.53 18.15 25.64
C PRO A 483 -11.17 19.44 25.10
N GLU A 484 -10.41 20.53 25.02
CA GLU A 484 -10.87 21.83 24.49
C GLU A 484 -11.15 21.82 22.99
N THR A 485 -10.47 20.94 22.23
CA THR A 485 -10.74 20.77 20.78
C THR A 485 -12.07 20.08 20.51
N GLY A 486 -12.61 19.35 21.50
CA GLY A 486 -13.79 18.50 21.35
C GLY A 486 -13.55 17.26 20.46
N VAL A 487 -12.31 16.98 20.05
CA VAL A 487 -11.94 15.75 19.35
C VAL A 487 -11.66 14.67 20.39
N ARG A 488 -12.33 13.52 20.27
CA ARG A 488 -12.12 12.38 21.16
C ARG A 488 -11.10 11.43 20.54
N ILE A 489 -10.12 11.00 21.32
CA ILE A 489 -9.15 9.95 20.97
C ILE A 489 -9.20 8.83 22.02
N PRO A 490 -8.74 7.61 21.70
CA PRO A 490 -8.55 6.56 22.70
C PRO A 490 -7.61 7.05 23.81
N ALA A 491 -7.81 6.56 25.04
CA ALA A 491 -6.82 6.76 26.08
C ALA A 491 -5.45 6.19 25.65
N GLU A 492 -4.37 6.94 25.89
CA GLU A 492 -3.04 6.66 25.36
C GLU A 492 -1.95 6.90 26.41
N ILE A 493 -0.89 6.10 26.36
CA ILE A 493 0.42 6.38 26.97
C ILE A 493 1.52 6.15 25.93
N ASP A 494 2.54 7.01 25.94
CA ASP A 494 3.57 7.00 24.90
C ASP A 494 4.96 6.69 25.44
N TRP A 495 5.70 5.86 24.70
CA TRP A 495 7.11 5.59 24.93
C TRP A 495 7.96 6.28 23.87
N LEU A 496 8.89 7.15 24.29
CA LEU A 496 9.73 7.89 23.34
C LEU A 496 11.00 7.11 22.99
N HIS A 497 11.37 7.13 21.70
CA HIS A 497 12.58 6.48 21.17
C HIS A 497 13.85 6.90 21.92
N GLU A 498 13.98 8.19 22.24
CA GLU A 498 15.11 8.74 22.99
C GLU A 498 15.37 8.06 24.34
N TRP A 499 14.34 7.46 24.95
CA TRP A 499 14.48 6.75 26.21
C TRP A 499 15.15 5.39 26.03
N THR A 500 14.97 4.75 24.88
CA THR A 500 15.56 3.46 24.54
C THR A 500 17.03 3.60 24.18
N VAL A 501 17.38 4.60 23.36
CA VAL A 501 18.77 4.84 22.91
C VAL A 501 19.72 5.11 24.07
N ALA A 502 19.20 5.64 25.18
CA ALA A 502 19.99 6.04 26.33
C ALA A 502 20.20 4.96 27.40
N GLY A 503 19.67 3.74 27.23
CA GLY A 503 19.64 2.74 28.30
C GLY A 503 20.02 1.31 27.89
N GLU A 504 20.26 0.49 28.90
CA GLU A 504 20.49 -0.96 28.76
C GLU A 504 19.16 -1.70 28.58
N GLU A 505 19.11 -2.72 27.71
CA GLU A 505 17.89 -3.44 27.31
C GLU A 505 17.02 -3.87 28.50
N GLU A 506 17.60 -4.53 29.50
CA GLU A 506 16.89 -5.02 30.69
C GLU A 506 16.24 -3.89 31.51
N GLU A 507 16.93 -2.75 31.61
CA GLU A 507 16.40 -1.59 32.32
C GLU A 507 15.24 -0.96 31.56
N ILE A 508 15.38 -0.86 30.23
CA ILE A 508 14.34 -0.35 29.35
C ILE A 508 13.10 -1.23 29.43
N LYS A 509 13.23 -2.55 29.29
CA LYS A 509 12.11 -3.49 29.40
C LYS A 509 11.40 -3.41 30.76
N ARG A 510 12.17 -3.24 31.85
CA ARG A 510 11.61 -3.02 33.19
C ARG A 510 10.80 -1.73 33.28
N GLN A 511 11.28 -0.64 32.70
CA GLN A 511 10.58 0.65 32.67
C GLN A 511 9.33 0.61 31.76
N ILE A 512 9.40 -0.06 30.60
CA ILE A 512 8.24 -0.28 29.72
C ILE A 512 7.12 -0.98 30.49
N ARG A 513 7.49 -2.01 31.27
CA ARG A 513 6.55 -2.80 32.07
C ARG A 513 5.90 -1.99 33.19
N SER A 514 6.72 -1.32 34.01
CA SER A 514 6.31 -0.80 35.33
C SER A 514 6.22 0.72 35.42
N GLY A 515 6.61 1.44 34.36
CA GLY A 515 6.59 2.89 34.27
C GLY A 515 7.99 3.51 34.29
N LYS A 516 8.07 4.73 33.75
CA LYS A 516 9.31 5.52 33.70
C LYS A 516 9.24 6.70 34.67
N PRO A 517 10.08 6.74 35.73
CA PRO A 517 10.05 7.82 36.72
C PRO A 517 10.25 9.20 36.10
N GLY A 518 9.46 10.19 36.54
CA GLY A 518 9.56 11.58 36.09
C GLY A 518 8.91 11.88 34.74
N THR A 519 8.12 10.95 34.20
CA THR A 519 7.38 11.10 32.94
C THR A 519 5.92 10.69 33.13
N ASP A 520 5.07 10.97 32.12
CA ASP A 520 3.66 10.56 32.11
C ASP A 520 3.44 9.08 31.73
N TYR A 521 4.51 8.36 31.36
CA TYR A 521 4.43 6.94 31.01
C TYR A 521 4.31 6.07 32.28
N CYS A 522 3.09 5.65 32.58
CA CYS A 522 2.78 4.88 33.79
C CYS A 522 3.17 3.39 33.73
N GLY A 523 3.52 2.86 32.55
CA GLY A 523 3.82 1.44 32.36
C GLY A 523 2.63 0.60 31.88
N LEU A 524 2.92 -0.47 31.13
CA LEU A 524 1.91 -1.39 30.61
C LEU A 524 1.09 -2.06 31.73
N GLN A 525 1.73 -2.43 32.84
CA GLN A 525 1.05 -3.11 33.93
C GLN A 525 0.02 -2.19 34.62
N PRO A 526 0.35 -0.96 35.07
CA PRO A 526 -0.65 -0.03 35.61
C PRO A 526 -1.72 0.37 34.60
N PHE A 527 -1.37 0.60 33.33
CA PHE A 527 -2.35 0.94 32.30
C PHE A 527 -3.37 -0.19 32.09
N SER A 528 -2.93 -1.45 32.18
CA SER A 528 -3.79 -2.63 32.06
C SER A 528 -4.83 -2.77 33.18
N GLU A 529 -4.67 -2.07 34.31
CA GLU A 529 -5.66 -2.08 35.41
C GLU A 529 -6.96 -1.41 35.00
N LYS A 530 -6.86 -0.41 34.12
CA LYS A 530 -8.01 0.31 33.56
C LYS A 530 -8.46 -0.28 32.22
N TYR A 531 -7.52 -0.79 31.42
CA TYR A 531 -7.79 -1.29 30.07
C TYR A 531 -7.22 -2.69 29.88
N GLY A 532 -8.08 -3.72 29.99
CA GLY A 532 -7.64 -5.12 29.96
C GLY A 532 -7.02 -5.58 28.63
N ILE A 533 -7.33 -4.88 27.53
CA ILE A 533 -6.73 -5.10 26.20
C ILE A 533 -6.15 -3.77 25.73
N VAL A 534 -4.88 -3.78 25.35
CA VAL A 534 -4.16 -2.59 24.86
C VAL A 534 -3.67 -2.83 23.44
N MET A 535 -3.56 -1.76 22.65
CA MET A 535 -2.96 -1.77 21.33
C MET A 535 -1.59 -1.10 21.41
N VAL A 536 -0.52 -1.82 21.09
CA VAL A 536 0.82 -1.24 20.93
C VAL A 536 1.02 -0.91 19.46
N LYS A 537 1.43 0.33 19.14
CA LYS A 537 1.58 0.86 17.78
C LYS A 537 2.92 1.57 17.60
N ASP A 538 3.64 1.24 16.53
CA ASP A 538 4.67 2.11 16.00
C ASP A 538 4.04 3.48 15.64
N ALA A 539 4.55 4.54 16.27
CA ALA A 539 3.99 5.87 16.12
C ALA A 539 4.23 6.47 14.71
N ALA A 540 5.26 5.99 14.00
CA ALA A 540 5.65 6.50 12.68
C ALA A 540 5.12 5.68 11.50
N GLU A 541 4.56 4.50 11.76
CA GLU A 541 3.97 3.66 10.73
C GLU A 541 2.45 3.83 10.63
N SER A 542 1.92 3.61 9.43
CA SER A 542 0.47 3.64 9.13
C SER A 542 0.04 2.35 8.42
N GLY A 543 -1.28 2.16 8.26
CA GLY A 543 -1.80 1.00 7.54
C GLY A 543 -1.68 -0.34 8.30
N GLY A 544 -1.60 -0.28 9.62
CA GLY A 544 -1.57 -1.46 10.48
C GLY A 544 -0.26 -2.24 10.47
N ARG A 545 0.85 -1.59 10.13
CA ARG A 545 2.21 -2.14 10.25
C ARG A 545 2.76 -1.81 11.63
N GLY A 546 3.56 -2.71 12.22
CA GLY A 546 4.16 -2.46 13.53
C GLY A 546 3.14 -2.26 14.65
N GLN A 547 1.98 -2.91 14.59
CA GLN A 547 0.98 -2.86 15.66
C GLN A 547 0.35 -4.22 15.96
N LYS A 548 0.07 -4.47 17.24
CA LYS A 548 -0.52 -5.72 17.72
C LYS A 548 -1.39 -5.46 18.97
N PRO A 549 -2.60 -6.05 19.07
CA PRO A 549 -3.38 -6.01 20.30
C PRO A 549 -2.85 -7.04 21.31
N PHE A 550 -2.81 -6.65 22.59
CA PHE A 550 -2.36 -7.49 23.70
C PHE A 550 -3.44 -7.56 24.78
N PRO A 551 -4.06 -8.75 24.99
CA PRO A 551 -4.95 -8.98 26.12
C PRO A 551 -4.13 -9.18 27.40
N LEU A 552 -3.74 -8.08 28.03
CA LEU A 552 -2.89 -8.09 29.23
C LEU A 552 -3.62 -8.62 30.47
N ARG A 553 -4.96 -8.61 30.46
CA ARG A 553 -5.79 -9.16 31.55
C ARG A 553 -6.58 -10.36 31.05
N THR A 554 -6.72 -11.37 31.91
CA THR A 554 -7.61 -12.51 31.65
C THR A 554 -9.09 -12.10 31.74
N ALA A 555 -10.01 -12.96 31.31
CA ALA A 555 -11.45 -12.72 31.45
C ALA A 555 -11.90 -12.52 32.92
N PHE A 556 -11.09 -12.95 33.89
CA PHE A 556 -11.33 -12.77 35.32
C PHE A 556 -10.58 -11.57 35.92
N GLY A 557 -9.89 -10.76 35.10
CA GLY A 557 -9.19 -9.54 35.52
C GLY A 557 -7.77 -9.74 36.08
N SER A 558 -7.26 -10.97 36.12
CA SER A 558 -5.87 -11.23 36.52
C SER A 558 -4.88 -10.85 35.42
N LEU A 559 -3.66 -10.45 35.78
CA LEU A 559 -2.60 -10.14 34.81
C LEU A 559 -2.14 -11.41 34.07
N ASN A 560 -1.93 -11.31 32.76
CA ASN A 560 -1.33 -12.36 31.93
C ASN A 560 0.16 -12.05 31.72
N GLU A 561 1.03 -12.70 32.49
CA GLU A 561 2.48 -12.46 32.49
C GLU A 561 3.16 -12.79 31.16
N GLU A 562 2.72 -13.84 30.47
CA GLU A 562 3.28 -14.24 29.17
C GLU A 562 2.99 -13.17 28.11
N THR A 563 1.72 -12.76 27.98
CA THR A 563 1.31 -11.72 27.04
C THR A 563 1.90 -10.35 27.40
N LEU A 564 2.09 -10.05 28.69
CA LEU A 564 2.78 -8.84 29.11
C LEU A 564 4.25 -8.84 28.68
N SER A 565 4.96 -9.96 28.85
CA SER A 565 6.36 -10.08 28.39
C SER A 565 6.46 -9.88 26.88
N GLU A 566 5.57 -10.53 26.11
CA GLU A 566 5.51 -10.33 24.65
C GLU A 566 5.26 -8.86 24.27
N ALA A 567 4.37 -8.16 24.99
CA ALA A 567 4.07 -6.77 24.74
C ALA A 567 5.27 -5.85 25.03
N VAL A 568 6.01 -6.14 26.11
CA VAL A 568 7.25 -5.42 26.46
C VAL A 568 8.30 -5.61 25.38
N ASP A 569 8.54 -6.84 24.94
CA ASP A 569 9.51 -7.13 23.89
C ASP A 569 9.11 -6.47 22.56
N PHE A 570 7.84 -6.56 22.18
CA PHE A 570 7.34 -5.93 20.96
C PHE A 570 7.50 -4.41 20.99
N LEU A 571 7.15 -3.77 22.10
CA LEU A 571 7.34 -2.33 22.29
C LEU A 571 8.82 -1.95 22.23
N TYR A 572 9.68 -2.70 22.92
CA TYR A 572 11.12 -2.48 22.90
C TYR A 572 11.68 -2.50 21.46
N GLN A 573 11.32 -3.52 20.68
CA GLN A 573 11.79 -3.65 19.29
C GLN A 573 11.40 -2.47 18.40
N ILE A 574 10.19 -1.93 18.55
CA ILE A 574 9.76 -0.72 17.83
C ILE A 574 10.55 0.50 18.34
N SER A 575 10.70 0.59 19.67
CA SER A 575 11.34 1.73 20.33
C SER A 575 12.82 1.92 19.98
N LEU A 576 13.46 0.91 19.36
CA LEU A 576 14.82 1.01 18.83
C LEU A 576 14.93 2.01 17.67
N VAL A 577 13.82 2.38 17.02
CA VAL A 577 13.83 3.27 15.85
C VAL A 577 12.81 4.41 15.98
N HIS A 578 11.63 4.14 16.54
CA HIS A 578 10.51 5.09 16.56
C HIS A 578 9.90 5.25 17.96
N ASN A 579 9.11 6.30 18.15
CA ASN A 579 8.23 6.39 19.32
C ASN A 579 7.17 5.28 19.25
N VAL A 580 6.60 4.90 20.38
CA VAL A 580 5.54 3.89 20.48
C VAL A 580 4.34 4.47 21.20
N SER A 581 3.17 4.40 20.57
CA SER A 581 1.89 4.75 21.17
C SER A 581 1.21 3.48 21.69
N VAL A 582 0.74 3.52 22.94
CA VAL A 582 -0.01 2.44 23.58
C VAL A 582 -1.41 2.94 23.92
N GLN A 583 -2.41 2.39 23.24
CA GLN A 583 -3.80 2.85 23.34
C GLN A 583 -4.74 1.82 23.97
N GLU A 584 -5.84 2.29 24.57
CA GLU A 584 -6.99 1.43 24.86
C GLU A 584 -7.56 0.83 23.56
N VAL A 585 -8.03 -0.42 23.63
CA VAL A 585 -8.78 -1.01 22.51
C VAL A 585 -10.26 -0.64 22.63
N VAL A 586 -10.71 0.31 21.81
CA VAL A 586 -12.13 0.65 21.67
C VAL A 586 -12.80 -0.33 20.71
N LEU A 587 -13.85 -1.02 21.19
CA LEU A 587 -14.63 -1.95 20.37
C LEU A 587 -15.72 -1.21 19.60
N SER A 588 -15.57 -1.14 18.28
CA SER A 588 -16.55 -0.58 17.34
C SER A 588 -17.01 -1.69 16.40
N SER A 589 -18.33 -1.86 16.24
CA SER A 589 -18.92 -2.99 15.49
C SER A 589 -20.07 -2.54 14.59
N PRO A 590 -20.13 -3.01 13.33
CA PRO A 590 -21.25 -2.70 12.44
C PRO A 590 -22.59 -3.27 12.94
N GLU A 591 -22.58 -4.29 13.79
CA GLU A 591 -23.80 -4.81 14.45
C GLU A 591 -24.56 -3.75 15.25
N THR A 592 -23.87 -2.68 15.66
CA THR A 592 -24.47 -1.61 16.46
C THR A 592 -25.21 -0.56 15.62
N TRP A 593 -24.94 -0.43 14.33
CA TRP A 593 -25.49 0.68 13.53
C TRP A 593 -25.99 0.28 12.14
N ALA A 594 -25.50 -0.81 11.57
CA ALA A 594 -25.78 -1.18 10.18
C ALA A 594 -27.15 -1.83 10.02
N THR A 595 -27.73 -1.69 8.83
CA THR A 595 -28.91 -2.46 8.42
C THR A 595 -28.54 -3.93 8.19
N GLU A 596 -29.53 -4.83 8.27
CA GLU A 596 -29.30 -6.26 7.98
C GLU A 596 -28.88 -6.47 6.52
N GLU A 597 -29.43 -5.70 5.56
CA GLU A 597 -28.99 -5.73 4.15
C GLU A 597 -27.49 -5.40 4.00
N PHE A 598 -26.99 -4.41 4.76
CA PHE A 598 -25.56 -4.10 4.76
C PHE A 598 -24.73 -5.26 5.30
N LEU A 599 -25.16 -5.86 6.41
CA LEU A 599 -24.45 -6.95 7.08
C LEU A 599 -24.44 -8.24 6.24
N GLU A 600 -25.55 -8.56 5.57
CA GLU A 600 -25.62 -9.68 4.62
C GLU A 600 -24.64 -9.50 3.47
N ARG A 601 -24.61 -8.31 2.84
CA ARG A 601 -23.63 -8.00 1.79
C ARG A 601 -22.19 -8.11 2.32
N PHE A 602 -21.93 -7.68 3.55
CA PHE A 602 -20.62 -7.85 4.17
C PHE A 602 -20.26 -9.34 4.35
N VAL A 603 -21.20 -10.16 4.83
CA VAL A 603 -21.01 -11.62 4.97
C VAL A 603 -20.72 -12.27 3.62
N ASP A 604 -21.51 -11.97 2.60
CA ASP A 604 -21.30 -12.49 1.24
C ASP A 604 -19.92 -12.12 0.69
N ARG A 605 -19.48 -10.88 0.94
CA ARG A 605 -18.14 -10.42 0.55
C ARG A 605 -17.04 -11.13 1.32
N GLN A 606 -17.23 -11.42 2.60
CA GLN A 606 -16.24 -12.17 3.38
C GLN A 606 -16.10 -13.62 2.88
N VAL A 607 -17.19 -14.22 2.41
CA VAL A 607 -17.15 -15.54 1.77
C VAL A 607 -16.50 -15.47 0.38
N THR A 608 -16.86 -14.48 -0.45
CA THR A 608 -16.42 -14.42 -1.85
C THR A 608 -15.03 -13.81 -2.04
N GLU A 609 -14.67 -12.77 -1.30
CA GLU A 609 -13.38 -12.07 -1.39
C GLU A 609 -12.32 -12.71 -0.49
N TRP A 610 -12.72 -13.23 0.68
CA TRP A 610 -11.79 -13.69 1.72
C TRP A 610 -11.88 -15.20 2.02
N TYR A 611 -12.83 -15.92 1.42
CA TYR A 611 -13.10 -17.34 1.71
C TYR A 611 -13.33 -17.62 3.20
N ARG A 612 -13.89 -16.63 3.92
CA ARG A 612 -14.15 -16.70 5.35
C ARG A 612 -15.65 -16.77 5.62
N PRO A 613 -16.16 -17.89 6.16
CA PRO A 613 -17.53 -17.96 6.61
C PRO A 613 -17.73 -17.12 7.88
N ILE A 614 -18.85 -16.40 7.95
CA ILE A 614 -19.23 -15.61 9.11
C ILE A 614 -20.50 -16.20 9.71
N THR A 615 -20.51 -16.40 11.03
CA THR A 615 -21.66 -16.92 11.77
C THR A 615 -22.27 -15.79 12.59
N ARG A 616 -23.49 -15.36 12.28
CA ARG A 616 -24.22 -14.32 13.02
C ARG A 616 -25.42 -14.84 13.82
N ASP A 617 -25.98 -15.99 13.42
CA ASP A 617 -27.29 -16.44 13.91
C ASP A 617 -27.23 -17.48 15.04
N ARG A 618 -26.03 -17.89 15.44
CA ARG A 618 -25.82 -18.85 16.54
C ARG A 618 -24.57 -18.52 17.33
N GLN A 619 -24.53 -18.97 18.58
CA GLN A 619 -23.38 -18.80 19.45
C GLN A 619 -22.37 -19.96 19.29
N PRO A 620 -21.05 -19.68 19.35
CA PRO A 620 -20.46 -18.34 19.41
C PRO A 620 -20.55 -17.63 18.06
N ALA A 621 -21.02 -16.38 18.08
CA ALA A 621 -21.05 -15.54 16.88
C ALA A 621 -19.63 -15.11 16.49
N THR A 622 -19.41 -14.90 15.19
CA THR A 622 -18.16 -14.35 14.67
C THR A 622 -18.08 -12.87 15.05
N PRO A 623 -17.06 -12.42 15.80
CA PRO A 623 -16.91 -11.00 16.14
C PRO A 623 -16.71 -10.14 14.89
N LEU A 624 -17.46 -9.05 14.79
CA LEU A 624 -17.37 -8.09 13.72
C LEU A 624 -16.87 -6.76 14.25
N PHE A 625 -15.84 -6.21 13.62
CA PHE A 625 -15.24 -4.92 13.94
C PHE A 625 -15.39 -3.97 12.76
N GLY A 626 -15.56 -2.68 13.04
CA GLY A 626 -15.73 -1.66 12.01
C GLY A 626 -15.08 -0.33 12.39
N SER A 627 -14.41 0.29 11.42
CA SER A 627 -14.04 1.70 11.48
C SER A 627 -14.76 2.48 10.37
N LEU A 628 -14.93 3.77 10.59
CA LEU A 628 -15.48 4.71 9.63
C LEU A 628 -14.37 5.66 9.20
N ARG A 629 -14.38 6.05 7.94
CA ARG A 629 -13.40 6.99 7.40
C ARG A 629 -14.08 8.08 6.59
N VAL A 630 -13.60 9.31 6.72
CA VAL A 630 -14.07 10.47 5.96
C VAL A 630 -12.87 11.21 5.40
N ILE A 631 -12.95 11.64 4.14
CA ILE A 631 -11.95 12.53 3.55
C ILE A 631 -12.51 13.94 3.55
N ALA A 632 -11.83 14.87 4.23
CA ALA A 632 -12.20 16.28 4.27
C ALA A 632 -11.22 17.10 3.43
N SER A 633 -11.72 18.01 2.59
CA SER A 633 -10.93 18.97 1.83
C SER A 633 -11.53 20.38 1.83
N THR A 634 -10.79 21.39 1.37
CA THR A 634 -11.32 22.75 1.20
C THR A 634 -10.65 23.50 0.05
N ASP A 635 -11.45 24.29 -0.67
CA ASP A 635 -10.98 25.31 -1.61
C ASP A 635 -10.74 26.67 -0.93
N ARG A 636 -11.14 26.83 0.34
CA ARG A 636 -11.11 28.10 1.09
C ARG A 636 -10.46 27.96 2.47
N PRO A 637 -9.17 27.63 2.55
CA PRO A 637 -8.49 27.41 3.83
C PRO A 637 -8.33 28.68 4.69
N LEU A 638 -8.61 29.87 4.13
CA LEU A 638 -8.54 31.16 4.84
C LEU A 638 -9.91 31.76 5.15
N ALA A 639 -11.00 31.05 4.91
CA ALA A 639 -12.32 31.56 5.27
C ALA A 639 -12.41 31.88 6.77
N GLU A 640 -13.10 32.96 7.15
CA GLU A 640 -13.31 33.28 8.58
C GLU A 640 -14.08 32.15 9.29
N ASP A 641 -15.04 31.55 8.58
CA ASP A 641 -15.83 30.40 9.04
C ASP A 641 -15.36 29.08 8.38
N ARG A 642 -14.08 28.71 8.60
CA ARG A 642 -13.53 27.46 8.03
C ARG A 642 -14.35 26.23 8.37
N TYR A 643 -14.97 26.19 9.55
CA TYR A 643 -15.76 25.06 10.02
C TYR A 643 -16.89 24.67 9.04
N HIS A 644 -17.46 25.64 8.31
CA HIS A 644 -18.48 25.39 7.28
C HIS A 644 -17.94 25.27 5.84
N HIS A 645 -16.63 25.42 5.64
CA HIS A 645 -15.96 25.32 4.33
C HIS A 645 -15.16 24.02 4.14
N TRP A 646 -15.30 23.05 5.04
CA TRP A 646 -14.81 21.69 4.84
C TRP A 646 -15.80 20.89 4.00
N HIS A 647 -15.35 20.42 2.84
CA HIS A 647 -16.07 19.50 1.97
C HIS A 647 -15.80 18.06 2.41
N MET A 648 -16.84 17.36 2.84
CA MET A 648 -16.76 15.93 3.16
C MET A 648 -16.92 15.10 1.89
N SER A 649 -15.97 14.22 1.64
CA SER A 649 -15.95 13.24 0.56
C SER A 649 -15.63 11.85 1.11
N HIS A 650 -15.84 10.82 0.31
CA HIS A 650 -15.46 9.44 0.60
C HIS A 650 -15.84 8.98 2.02
N ARG A 651 -17.14 8.97 2.34
CA ARG A 651 -17.63 8.30 3.55
C ARG A 651 -17.47 6.80 3.35
N ILE A 652 -16.57 6.19 4.11
CA ILE A 652 -16.16 4.80 3.96
C ILE A 652 -16.47 4.06 5.25
N SER A 653 -16.96 2.83 5.12
CA SER A 653 -17.00 1.84 6.19
C SER A 653 -15.96 0.76 5.90
N LEU A 654 -15.13 0.43 6.89
CA LEU A 654 -14.13 -0.62 6.80
C LEU A 654 -14.40 -1.67 7.89
N ASN A 655 -14.96 -2.80 7.48
CA ASN A 655 -15.41 -3.85 8.39
C ASN A 655 -14.54 -5.10 8.28
N SER A 656 -14.31 -5.81 9.38
CA SER A 656 -13.43 -6.98 9.43
C SER A 656 -13.84 -7.93 10.54
N THR A 657 -13.39 -9.18 10.45
CA THR A 657 -13.43 -10.14 11.56
C THR A 657 -12.25 -9.97 12.52
N GLN A 658 -11.33 -9.03 12.23
CA GLN A 658 -10.16 -8.71 13.05
C GLN A 658 -10.27 -7.29 13.61
N LEU A 659 -9.78 -7.09 14.84
CA LEU A 659 -9.76 -5.79 15.52
C LEU A 659 -9.06 -4.69 14.70
N ILE A 660 -7.93 -5.03 14.07
CA ILE A 660 -7.23 -4.13 13.16
C ILE A 660 -7.94 -4.19 11.80
N THR A 661 -8.87 -3.27 11.58
CA THR A 661 -9.60 -3.15 10.33
C THR A 661 -8.67 -2.59 9.24
N ASN A 662 -8.21 -3.45 8.32
CA ASN A 662 -7.40 -3.07 7.16
C ASN A 662 -7.71 -3.98 5.97
N VAL A 663 -7.80 -3.43 4.77
CA VAL A 663 -8.02 -4.21 3.53
C VAL A 663 -6.98 -5.33 3.39
N GLY A 664 -5.70 -5.07 3.64
CA GLY A 664 -4.64 -6.09 3.58
C GLY A 664 -4.72 -7.19 4.63
N ARG A 665 -5.62 -7.08 5.62
CA ARG A 665 -5.80 -8.02 6.74
C ARG A 665 -7.18 -8.70 6.72
N GLY A 666 -7.88 -8.70 5.58
CA GLY A 666 -9.22 -9.27 5.48
C GLY A 666 -10.35 -8.27 5.69
N GLY A 667 -10.05 -6.97 5.71
CA GLY A 667 -11.05 -5.92 5.81
C GLY A 667 -11.80 -5.70 4.51
N THR A 668 -13.11 -5.53 4.63
CA THR A 668 -14.04 -5.19 3.56
C THR A 668 -14.30 -3.69 3.60
N LEU A 669 -13.84 -2.98 2.56
CA LEU A 669 -14.13 -1.56 2.36
C LEU A 669 -15.43 -1.41 1.57
N ASP A 670 -16.36 -0.61 2.09
CA ASP A 670 -17.60 -0.19 1.44
C ASP A 670 -17.78 1.33 1.48
N LEU A 671 -18.48 1.88 0.48
CA LEU A 671 -19.00 3.24 0.54
C LEU A 671 -20.11 3.26 1.59
N LEU A 672 -19.99 4.11 2.61
CA LEU A 672 -21.01 4.27 3.65
C LEU A 672 -22.14 5.16 3.12
N ARG A 673 -23.26 4.54 2.76
CA ARG A 673 -24.47 5.26 2.31
C ARG A 673 -25.42 5.46 3.48
N PRO A 674 -26.28 6.50 3.45
CA PRO A 674 -27.32 6.67 4.46
C PRO A 674 -28.23 5.43 4.63
N GLU A 675 -28.48 4.71 3.54
CA GLU A 675 -29.29 3.48 3.50
C GLU A 675 -28.65 2.30 4.23
N ASP A 676 -27.33 2.33 4.39
CA ASP A 676 -26.57 1.28 5.07
C ASP A 676 -26.68 1.39 6.60
N ILE A 677 -27.17 2.52 7.11
CA ILE A 677 -27.35 2.81 8.54
C ILE A 677 -28.82 2.63 8.92
N ARG A 678 -29.06 2.00 10.07
CA ARG A 678 -30.42 1.80 10.60
C ARG A 678 -31.15 3.15 10.70
N PRO A 679 -32.43 3.23 10.25
CA PRO A 679 -33.15 4.49 10.14
C PRO A 679 -33.16 5.32 11.42
N GLU A 680 -33.26 4.68 12.59
CA GLU A 680 -33.30 5.33 13.89
C GLU A 680 -31.98 6.00 14.31
N TYR A 681 -30.83 5.63 13.71
CA TYR A 681 -29.52 6.20 14.03
C TYR A 681 -28.89 7.02 12.90
N ARG A 682 -29.48 6.96 11.70
CA ARG A 682 -28.92 7.50 10.45
C ARG A 682 -28.47 8.96 10.57
N ASP A 683 -29.38 9.84 10.93
CA ASP A 683 -29.09 11.28 10.94
C ASP A 683 -28.11 11.64 12.07
N THR A 684 -28.26 11.02 13.24
CA THR A 684 -27.37 11.21 14.38
C THR A 684 -25.93 10.79 14.07
N ILE A 685 -25.73 9.61 13.47
CA ILE A 685 -24.39 9.12 13.12
C ILE A 685 -23.75 10.01 12.04
N LEU A 686 -24.49 10.34 10.98
CA LEU A 686 -23.94 11.16 9.89
C LEU A 686 -23.58 12.57 10.36
N ALA A 687 -24.42 13.19 11.20
CA ALA A 687 -24.13 14.49 11.78
C ALA A 687 -22.93 14.46 12.74
N ALA A 688 -22.85 13.44 13.60
CA ALA A 688 -21.73 13.28 14.54
C ALA A 688 -20.41 13.03 13.81
N LEU A 689 -20.43 12.26 12.72
CA LEU A 689 -19.26 11.97 11.90
C LEU A 689 -18.74 13.22 11.18
N ASP A 690 -19.64 14.02 10.59
CA ASP A 690 -19.28 15.29 9.94
C ASP A 690 -18.76 16.31 10.96
N ASP A 691 -19.39 16.43 12.14
CA ASP A 691 -18.91 17.31 13.22
C ASP A 691 -17.51 16.89 13.70
N ALA A 692 -17.30 15.60 13.97
CA ALA A 692 -15.99 15.08 14.37
C ALA A 692 -14.91 15.34 13.31
N ALA A 693 -15.24 15.19 12.03
CA ALA A 693 -14.33 15.52 10.94
C ALA A 693 -13.96 17.00 10.93
N ARG A 694 -14.94 17.91 11.03
CA ARG A 694 -14.69 19.36 11.06
C ARG A 694 -13.87 19.78 12.28
N ARG A 695 -14.19 19.26 13.48
CA ARG A 695 -13.41 19.53 14.70
C ARG A 695 -11.97 19.08 14.55
N THR A 696 -11.75 17.92 13.93
CA THR A 696 -10.40 17.41 13.66
C THR A 696 -9.65 18.34 12.71
N MET A 697 -10.29 18.79 11.63
CA MET A 697 -9.67 19.74 10.69
C MET A 697 -9.32 21.08 11.38
N GLU A 698 -10.21 21.63 12.22
CA GLU A 698 -9.93 22.86 12.96
C GLU A 698 -8.82 22.69 14.01
N ALA A 699 -8.80 21.56 14.73
CA ALA A 699 -7.74 21.26 15.69
C ALA A 699 -6.37 21.20 15.00
N MET A 700 -6.31 20.53 13.83
CA MET A 700 -5.10 20.46 13.02
C MET A 700 -4.69 21.85 12.49
N ALA A 701 -5.63 22.66 12.01
CA ALA A 701 -5.38 24.01 11.51
C ALA A 701 -4.89 24.98 12.60
N ALA A 702 -5.34 24.81 13.84
CA ALA A 702 -4.95 25.65 14.97
C ALA A 702 -3.59 25.25 15.57
N TYR A 703 -3.12 24.03 15.32
CA TYR A 703 -1.99 23.45 16.04
C TYR A 703 -0.65 24.14 15.76
N GLU A 704 -0.48 24.74 14.57
CA GLU A 704 0.70 25.55 14.23
C GLU A 704 1.00 26.60 15.31
N ALA A 705 -0.03 27.28 15.84
CA ALA A 705 0.15 28.33 16.84
C ALA A 705 0.79 27.83 18.14
N LYS A 706 0.58 26.55 18.46
CA LYS A 706 1.13 25.89 19.65
C LYS A 706 2.50 25.27 19.38
N ALA A 707 2.66 24.60 18.23
CA ALA A 707 3.79 23.72 17.96
C ALA A 707 4.84 24.29 17.00
N GLY A 708 4.61 25.45 16.36
CA GLY A 708 5.49 25.98 15.34
C GLY A 708 6.93 26.25 15.81
N ALA A 709 7.11 26.71 17.05
CA ALA A 709 8.44 26.88 17.65
C ALA A 709 9.17 25.53 17.83
N ARG A 710 8.45 24.50 18.30
CA ARG A 710 9.00 23.14 18.46
C ARG A 710 9.33 22.52 17.10
N TYR A 711 8.45 22.64 16.11
CA TYR A 711 8.72 22.21 14.75
C TYR A 711 10.00 22.84 14.19
N THR A 712 10.18 24.15 14.38
CA THR A 712 11.38 24.86 13.93
C THR A 712 12.64 24.38 14.64
N LEU A 713 12.55 24.11 15.95
CA LEU A 713 13.66 23.57 16.74
C LEU A 713 14.05 22.17 16.29
N GLU A 714 13.08 21.27 16.09
CA GLU A 714 13.32 19.87 15.74
C GLU A 714 13.75 19.68 14.28
N THR A 715 13.18 20.45 13.35
CA THR A 715 13.41 20.27 11.91
C THR A 715 14.41 21.27 11.31
N GLY A 716 14.78 22.31 12.08
CA GLY A 716 15.64 23.40 11.61
C GLY A 716 14.98 24.33 10.59
N LEU A 717 13.67 24.19 10.33
CA LEU A 717 12.96 24.94 9.30
C LEU A 717 11.64 25.51 9.83
N PRO A 718 11.28 26.75 9.44
CA PRO A 718 10.00 27.33 9.82
C PRO A 718 8.86 26.73 9.03
N ILE A 719 7.63 26.86 9.55
CA ILE A 719 6.42 26.58 8.79
C ILE A 719 6.23 27.71 7.77
N GLY A 720 6.26 27.33 6.49
CA GLY A 720 6.14 28.28 5.38
C GLY A 720 4.70 28.61 4.98
N ARG A 721 4.58 29.37 3.90
CA ARG A 721 3.30 29.65 3.23
C ARG A 721 3.41 29.32 1.75
N ASP A 722 2.28 28.94 1.14
CA ASP A 722 2.17 28.85 -0.31
C ASP A 722 2.19 30.25 -0.96
N ALA A 723 2.32 30.29 -2.30
CA ALA A 723 2.39 31.56 -3.03
C ALA A 723 1.12 32.40 -2.92
N SER A 724 -0.02 31.79 -2.55
CA SER A 724 -1.29 32.48 -2.29
C SER A 724 -1.40 33.00 -0.85
N GLY A 725 -0.41 32.73 0.00
CA GLY A 725 -0.33 33.19 1.38
C GLY A 725 -0.94 32.25 2.42
N VAL A 726 -1.36 31.03 2.04
CA VAL A 726 -1.90 30.04 2.98
C VAL A 726 -0.76 29.36 3.72
N SER A 727 -0.88 29.21 5.04
CA SER A 727 0.12 28.48 5.84
C SER A 727 0.11 26.99 5.54
N TYR A 728 1.28 26.36 5.50
CA TYR A 728 1.39 24.90 5.45
C TYR A 728 0.97 24.20 6.75
N GLY A 729 0.70 24.97 7.82
CA GLY A 729 0.06 24.51 9.05
C GLY A 729 -1.48 24.44 8.99
N VAL A 730 -2.10 24.92 7.91
CA VAL A 730 -3.54 24.79 7.68
C VAL A 730 -3.80 23.67 6.67
N PRO A 731 -4.49 22.59 7.05
CA PRO A 731 -4.72 21.48 6.15
C PRO A 731 -5.69 21.84 5.03
N ARG A 732 -5.37 21.42 3.80
CA ARG A 732 -6.32 21.45 2.67
C ARG A 732 -6.99 20.12 2.41
N TYR A 733 -6.42 19.04 2.94
CA TYR A 733 -6.87 17.67 2.77
C TYR A 733 -6.41 16.82 3.96
N LEU A 734 -7.33 16.10 4.60
CA LEU A 734 -6.99 14.98 5.47
C LEU A 734 -7.97 13.83 5.26
N MET A 735 -7.46 12.62 5.45
CA MET A 735 -8.25 11.40 5.54
C MET A 735 -8.35 11.02 7.01
N LEU A 736 -9.55 10.96 7.56
CA LEU A 736 -9.79 10.87 8.99
C LEU A 736 -10.40 9.52 9.34
N ASP A 737 -9.74 8.79 10.23
CA ASP A 737 -10.17 7.47 10.70
C ASP A 737 -10.87 7.55 12.05
N PHE A 738 -12.06 6.97 12.13
CA PHE A 738 -12.91 7.01 13.31
C PHE A 738 -13.39 5.62 13.73
N LEU A 739 -13.57 5.46 15.04
CA LEU A 739 -14.37 4.39 15.64
C LEU A 739 -15.71 4.97 16.07
N LEU A 740 -16.74 4.14 15.99
CA LEU A 740 -18.08 4.52 16.40
C LEU A 740 -18.48 3.66 17.62
N ARG A 741 -18.66 4.32 18.77
CA ARG A 741 -19.04 3.66 20.03
C ARG A 741 -20.48 4.04 20.40
N PRO A 742 -21.38 3.07 20.64
CA PRO A 742 -22.73 3.38 21.09
C PRO A 742 -22.72 3.93 22.53
N VAL A 743 -23.55 4.94 22.77
CA VAL A 743 -23.85 5.44 24.12
C VAL A 743 -25.15 4.81 24.58
N PHE A 744 -25.08 4.04 25.66
CA PHE A 744 -26.24 3.38 26.24
C PHE A 744 -26.92 4.27 27.28
N HIS A 745 -28.26 4.20 27.34
CA HIS A 745 -29.07 4.90 28.33
C HIS A 745 -28.61 4.59 29.77
N ARG A 746 -28.31 3.31 30.05
CA ARG A 746 -27.70 2.84 31.30
C ARG A 746 -26.29 2.31 31.00
N LYS A 747 -25.30 2.75 31.77
CA LYS A 747 -23.90 2.30 31.64
C LYS A 747 -23.77 0.81 31.98
N GLY A 748 -22.96 0.10 31.22
CA GLY A 748 -22.56 -1.28 31.46
C GLY A 748 -21.63 -1.79 30.35
N ASP A 749 -20.91 -2.87 30.61
CA ASP A 749 -20.03 -3.50 29.64
C ASP A 749 -20.82 -4.47 28.76
N VAL A 750 -20.62 -4.44 27.44
CA VAL A 750 -21.25 -5.40 26.52
C VAL A 750 -20.67 -6.79 26.79
N VAL A 751 -21.51 -7.71 27.25
CA VAL A 751 -21.11 -9.10 27.56
C VAL A 751 -21.65 -10.11 26.58
N GLU A 752 -22.76 -9.80 25.89
CA GLU A 752 -23.36 -10.68 24.89
C GLU A 752 -24.12 -9.85 23.84
N THR A 753 -24.16 -10.37 22.60
CA THR A 753 -24.98 -9.85 21.51
C THR A 753 -25.93 -10.94 21.04
N VAL A 754 -27.22 -10.63 20.98
CA VAL A 754 -28.29 -11.59 20.67
C VAL A 754 -29.05 -11.11 19.44
N PRO A 755 -29.38 -11.95 18.45
CA PRO A 755 -30.17 -11.53 17.30
C PRO A 755 -31.57 -11.07 17.74
N ARG A 756 -32.01 -9.90 17.26
CA ARG A 756 -33.40 -9.47 17.32
C ARG A 756 -34.12 -10.03 16.09
N VAL A 757 -35.19 -10.79 16.30
CA VAL A 757 -35.99 -11.39 15.23
C VAL A 757 -37.41 -10.82 15.23
N ASP A 758 -38.02 -10.75 14.05
CA ASP A 758 -39.43 -10.38 13.89
C ASP A 758 -40.38 -11.56 14.14
N GLU A 759 -41.69 -11.34 13.92
CA GLU A 759 -42.72 -12.38 14.11
C GLU A 759 -42.56 -13.60 13.18
N LYS A 760 -41.82 -13.46 12.07
CA LYS A 760 -41.53 -14.53 11.11
C LYS A 760 -40.25 -15.27 11.45
N GLY A 761 -39.48 -14.80 12.44
CA GLY A 761 -38.18 -15.32 12.80
C GLY A 761 -37.04 -14.74 11.96
N ASP A 762 -37.31 -13.74 11.12
CA ASP A 762 -36.30 -13.06 10.31
C ASP A 762 -35.56 -12.06 11.20
N ARG A 763 -34.23 -12.00 11.07
CA ARG A 763 -33.41 -11.07 11.84
C ARG A 763 -33.70 -9.63 11.39
N VAL A 764 -33.92 -8.74 12.36
CA VAL A 764 -34.17 -7.30 12.15
C VAL A 764 -33.19 -6.41 12.92
N GLY A 765 -32.23 -7.01 13.62
CA GLY A 765 -31.16 -6.29 14.29
C GLY A 765 -30.48 -7.12 15.38
N THR A 766 -29.85 -6.40 16.31
CA THR A 766 -29.10 -6.98 17.42
C THR A 766 -29.53 -6.35 18.75
N VAL A 767 -29.70 -7.19 19.77
CA VAL A 767 -29.89 -6.82 21.17
C VAL A 767 -28.54 -6.90 21.89
N PHE A 768 -28.18 -5.86 22.63
CA PHE A 768 -26.94 -5.80 23.40
C PHE A 768 -27.23 -6.10 24.86
N MET A 769 -26.64 -7.15 25.41
CA MET A 769 -26.73 -7.44 26.84
C MET A 769 -25.54 -6.78 27.54
N LEU A 770 -25.85 -5.84 28.43
CA LEU A 770 -24.89 -5.10 29.23
C LEU A 770 -24.78 -5.70 30.62
N ARG A 771 -23.59 -5.64 31.21
CA ARG A 771 -23.33 -6.00 32.60
C ARG A 771 -22.89 -4.79 33.41
N ASP A 772 -23.48 -4.64 34.58
CA ASP A 772 -23.04 -3.69 35.62
C ASP A 772 -22.97 -4.45 36.95
N GLY A 773 -21.75 -4.71 37.42
CA GLY A 773 -21.52 -5.63 38.54
C GLY A 773 -22.03 -7.06 38.25
N ASN A 774 -23.01 -7.51 39.02
CA ASN A 774 -23.62 -8.85 38.87
C ASN A 774 -24.92 -8.83 38.05
N GLU A 775 -25.40 -7.66 37.64
CA GLU A 775 -26.65 -7.53 36.89
C GLU A 775 -26.38 -7.55 35.38
N VAL A 776 -27.20 -8.29 34.64
CA VAL A 776 -27.20 -8.29 33.17
C VAL A 776 -28.55 -7.78 32.67
N PHE A 777 -28.55 -6.80 31.77
CA PHE A 777 -29.75 -6.13 31.27
C PHE A 777 -29.63 -5.77 29.78
N GLU A 778 -30.76 -5.53 29.09
CA GLU A 778 -30.78 -5.08 27.71
C GLU A 778 -30.36 -3.60 27.61
N GLY A 779 -29.39 -3.31 26.76
CA GLY A 779 -28.89 -1.96 26.49
C GLY A 779 -29.69 -1.24 25.41
N GLU A 780 -30.16 -0.04 25.73
CA GLU A 780 -30.78 0.89 24.78
C GLU A 780 -29.75 1.94 24.34
N ILE A 781 -29.52 2.06 23.03
CA ILE A 781 -28.61 3.05 22.44
C ILE A 781 -29.36 4.39 22.31
N VAL A 782 -28.82 5.45 22.90
CA VAL A 782 -29.44 6.80 22.89
C VAL A 782 -28.62 7.84 22.15
N ASP A 783 -27.32 7.59 21.95
CA ASP A 783 -26.42 8.50 21.24
C ASP A 783 -25.17 7.74 20.74
N TRP A 784 -24.24 8.46 20.09
CA TRP A 784 -23.04 7.92 19.47
C TRP A 784 -21.80 8.74 19.79
N GLU A 785 -20.73 8.06 20.13
CA GLU A 785 -19.40 8.66 20.27
C GLU A 785 -18.55 8.34 19.05
N VAL A 786 -18.08 9.39 18.38
CA VAL A 786 -17.12 9.29 17.27
C VAL A 786 -15.73 9.56 17.83
N ILE A 787 -14.84 8.59 17.70
CA ILE A 787 -13.50 8.60 18.31
C ILE A 787 -12.46 8.55 17.19
N LEU A 788 -11.62 9.57 17.09
CA LEU A 788 -10.54 9.66 16.11
C LEU A 788 -9.44 8.65 16.46
N ILE A 789 -9.11 7.78 15.50
CA ILE A 789 -7.98 6.85 15.58
C ILE A 789 -6.70 7.54 15.11
N GLU A 790 -6.76 8.13 13.92
CA GLU A 790 -5.63 8.84 13.31
C GLU A 790 -6.14 9.79 12.21
N PRO A 791 -5.60 11.02 12.13
CA PRO A 791 -5.56 11.77 10.88
C PRO A 791 -4.47 11.19 9.97
N ASN A 792 -4.83 10.90 8.73
CA ASN A 792 -3.95 10.34 7.72
C ASN A 792 -3.80 11.30 6.54
N ILE A 793 -2.65 11.18 5.87
CA ILE A 793 -2.34 11.88 4.63
C ILE A 793 -2.10 10.83 3.53
N GLY A 794 -2.68 11.02 2.35
CA GLY A 794 -2.59 10.07 1.23
C GLY A 794 -3.93 9.75 0.56
N ILE A 795 -3.86 9.08 -0.58
CA ILE A 795 -4.99 8.84 -1.51
C ILE A 795 -5.23 7.35 -1.78
N GLY A 796 -4.65 6.46 -0.97
CA GLY A 796 -4.59 5.01 -1.21
C GLY A 796 -5.94 4.29 -1.33
N LEU A 797 -7.04 4.90 -0.86
CA LEU A 797 -8.37 4.28 -0.86
C LEU A 797 -9.28 4.71 -2.01
N TRP A 798 -8.87 5.70 -2.81
CA TRP A 798 -9.74 6.28 -3.84
C TRP A 798 -10.20 5.24 -4.87
N ASP A 799 -9.32 4.32 -5.29
CA ASP A 799 -9.70 3.23 -6.20
C ASP A 799 -10.72 2.27 -5.60
N ARG A 800 -10.58 1.93 -4.31
CA ARG A 800 -11.56 1.06 -3.65
C ARG A 800 -12.93 1.69 -3.58
N VAL A 801 -13.00 3.01 -3.39
CA VAL A 801 -14.27 3.75 -3.45
C VAL A 801 -14.82 3.78 -4.88
N ALA A 802 -13.99 4.10 -5.87
CA ALA A 802 -14.41 4.16 -7.27
C ALA A 802 -14.97 2.83 -7.79
N ILE A 803 -14.37 1.69 -7.38
CA ILE A 803 -14.89 0.35 -7.69
C ILE A 803 -16.31 0.17 -7.13
N ARG A 804 -16.59 0.69 -5.93
CA ARG A 804 -17.91 0.60 -5.31
C ARG A 804 -18.92 1.54 -5.95
N GLU A 805 -18.51 2.75 -6.34
CA GLU A 805 -19.33 3.65 -7.14
C GLU A 805 -19.70 3.00 -8.48
N GLU A 806 -18.76 2.33 -9.16
CA GLU A 806 -19.01 1.60 -10.40
C GLU A 806 -20.01 0.45 -10.20
N GLU A 807 -19.86 -0.34 -9.13
CA GLU A 807 -20.78 -1.43 -8.79
C GLU A 807 -22.20 -0.90 -8.52
N LEU A 808 -22.32 0.18 -7.76
CA LEU A 808 -23.61 0.81 -7.44
C LEU A 808 -24.29 1.38 -8.70
N GLU A 809 -23.51 2.04 -9.56
CA GLU A 809 -24.01 2.59 -10.80
C GLU A 809 -24.46 1.49 -11.77
N ARG A 810 -23.74 0.38 -11.81
CA ARG A 810 -24.14 -0.82 -12.58
C ARG A 810 -25.48 -1.37 -12.08
N LYS A 811 -25.65 -1.52 -10.77
CA LYS A 811 -26.93 -1.97 -10.17
C LYS A 811 -28.07 -1.00 -10.47
N ARG A 812 -27.82 0.32 -10.41
CA ARG A 812 -28.80 1.35 -10.79
C ARG A 812 -29.20 1.22 -12.26
N ALA A 813 -28.22 1.10 -13.16
CA ALA A 813 -28.42 0.95 -14.59
C ALA A 813 -29.28 -0.29 -14.89
N GLU A 814 -28.97 -1.43 -14.28
CA GLU A 814 -29.75 -2.67 -14.38
C GLU A 814 -31.18 -2.51 -13.86
N ALA A 815 -31.36 -1.91 -12.67
CA ALA A 815 -32.68 -1.73 -12.07
C ALA A 815 -33.58 -0.73 -12.83
N THR A 816 -32.98 0.27 -13.48
CA THR A 816 -33.72 1.32 -14.22
C THR A 816 -33.82 1.05 -15.73
N GLY A 817 -33.07 0.07 -16.25
CA GLY A 817 -32.95 -0.19 -17.69
C GLY A 817 -32.21 0.92 -18.46
N GLN A 818 -31.50 1.81 -17.77
CA GLN A 818 -30.72 2.90 -18.36
C GLN A 818 -29.25 2.49 -18.54
N PRO A 819 -28.50 3.08 -19.49
CA PRO A 819 -27.05 2.87 -19.56
C PRO A 819 -26.36 3.41 -18.31
N MET A 820 -25.20 2.84 -17.99
CA MET A 820 -24.35 3.35 -16.91
C MET A 820 -23.97 4.81 -17.16
N ASP A 821 -24.17 5.62 -16.12
CA ASP A 821 -23.74 7.01 -16.06
C ASP A 821 -22.35 7.09 -15.42
N TRP A 822 -21.33 7.12 -16.27
CA TRP A 822 -19.94 7.16 -15.83
C TRP A 822 -19.56 8.45 -15.10
N ASP A 823 -20.38 9.50 -15.16
CA ASP A 823 -20.15 10.71 -14.38
C ASP A 823 -20.49 10.50 -12.90
N ARG A 824 -21.31 9.48 -12.55
CA ARG A 824 -21.53 9.09 -11.14
C ARG A 824 -20.37 8.30 -10.54
N VAL A 825 -19.48 7.77 -11.37
CA VAL A 825 -18.26 7.08 -10.93
C VAL A 825 -17.14 8.11 -10.78
N GLY A 826 -16.43 8.10 -9.65
CA GLY A 826 -15.38 9.04 -9.32
C GLY A 826 -15.87 10.38 -8.76
N GLU A 827 -17.16 10.52 -8.44
CA GLU A 827 -17.73 11.79 -7.94
C GLU A 827 -17.03 12.25 -6.66
N ASN A 828 -16.78 11.33 -5.72
CA ASN A 828 -16.07 11.64 -4.48
C ASN A 828 -14.63 12.13 -4.74
N ALA A 829 -13.92 11.53 -5.69
CA ALA A 829 -12.57 11.96 -6.10
C ALA A 829 -12.59 13.37 -6.71
N ARG A 830 -13.62 13.69 -7.51
CA ARG A 830 -13.73 14.99 -8.16
C ARG A 830 -14.05 16.13 -7.18
N VAL A 831 -14.66 15.87 -6.02
CA VAL A 831 -14.78 16.88 -4.94
C VAL A 831 -13.40 17.40 -4.55
N VAL A 832 -12.49 16.50 -4.18
CA VAL A 832 -11.13 16.86 -3.77
C VAL A 832 -10.34 17.48 -4.93
N LEU A 833 -10.45 16.92 -6.15
CA LEU A 833 -9.72 17.45 -7.30
C LEU A 833 -10.18 18.87 -7.69
N ARG A 834 -11.44 19.24 -7.47
CA ARG A 834 -11.92 20.62 -7.67
C ARG A 834 -11.27 21.58 -6.67
N ASP A 835 -11.19 21.20 -5.39
CA ASP A 835 -10.53 21.99 -4.35
C ASP A 835 -9.04 22.19 -4.67
N LEU A 836 -8.36 21.12 -5.10
CA LEU A 836 -6.96 21.20 -5.55
C LEU A 836 -6.80 22.02 -6.83
N THR A 837 -7.75 21.93 -7.76
CA THR A 837 -7.73 22.76 -8.98
C THR A 837 -7.76 24.24 -8.62
N ARG A 838 -8.66 24.65 -7.70
CA ARG A 838 -8.72 26.03 -7.23
C ARG A 838 -7.37 26.48 -6.65
N ALA A 839 -6.79 25.69 -5.75
CA ALA A 839 -5.49 26.01 -5.17
C ALA A 839 -4.37 26.15 -6.22
N GLY A 840 -4.39 25.28 -7.24
CA GLY A 840 -3.44 25.35 -8.35
C GLY A 840 -3.59 26.61 -9.20
N ILE A 841 -4.83 27.05 -9.45
CA ILE A 841 -5.10 28.31 -10.16
C ILE A 841 -4.61 29.50 -9.33
N ASP A 842 -4.93 29.55 -8.03
CA ASP A 842 -4.49 30.63 -7.15
C ASP A 842 -2.95 30.73 -7.13
N TYR A 843 -2.25 29.59 -7.12
CA TYR A 843 -0.79 29.53 -7.25
C TYR A 843 -0.29 30.10 -8.58
N LEU A 844 -0.87 29.69 -9.70
CA LEU A 844 -0.49 30.17 -11.03
C LEU A 844 -0.75 31.68 -11.18
N GLU A 845 -1.85 32.18 -10.63
CA GLU A 845 -2.17 33.61 -10.60
C GLU A 845 -1.18 34.38 -9.73
N ALA A 846 -0.90 33.91 -8.51
CA ALA A 846 0.09 34.54 -7.63
C ALA A 846 1.48 34.64 -8.30
N LYS A 847 1.91 33.59 -9.00
CA LYS A 847 3.18 33.58 -9.75
C LYS A 847 3.21 34.56 -10.91
N ARG A 848 2.06 34.83 -11.57
CA ARG A 848 1.98 35.85 -12.63
C ARG A 848 2.09 37.27 -12.07
N HIS A 849 1.57 37.52 -10.87
CA HIS A 849 1.57 38.85 -10.26
C HIS A 849 2.82 39.17 -9.43
N GLY A 850 3.49 38.16 -8.86
CA GLY A 850 4.69 38.31 -8.03
C GLY A 850 6.04 38.40 -8.78
N GLY A 851 6.01 38.38 -10.12
CA GLY A 851 7.19 38.44 -10.99
C GLY A 851 7.50 39.83 -11.57
N ALA A 852 6.99 40.91 -10.98
CA ALA A 852 7.20 42.30 -11.40
C ALA A 852 8.26 43.02 -10.57
#